data_AF-A0A975J1G4-F1
#
_entry.id   AF-A0A975J1G4-F1
#
_cell.length_a   1.000
_cell.length_b   1.000
_cell.length_c   1.000
_cell.angle_alpha   90.00
_cell.angle_beta   90.00
_cell.angle_gamma   90.00
#
_symmetry.space_group_name_H-M   'P 1'
#
loop_
_entity.id
_entity.type
_entity.pdbx_description
1 polymer ?
#
loop_
_entity_poly.entity_id
_entity_poly.type
_entity_poly.pdbx_seq_one_letter_code
_entity_poly.pdbx_strand_id
1 'polypeptide(L)'
;MDQVASGPRGTLQPLDFDADGNGRVSSDGIPGKAEIDAIRGRNTWILWGAGNETFWGWLQEQGYGLNDFLILMDGRRRDTRFHDAGLINQPGFRKNDGHREKRVLGLYLDVPDPGGTKLTVPVLDPHTRQVVGSKAIGAYSTDYPGVETRLPFEPGQDKQAQAMLKEVEEWLASADDGVNPLVYGYPSGIVGLRLMLNPDFFGNTVEAKEAREYWDRRVITQQPSDYYEDSTVHADPRLVRPFRPSMSCGFCHVGPHPLNPPADPENPGWENLSSIVGNQYWRPQEAFGNLLDKGAFKDKSHFLYHFLKSQPPGTIDTSLVSTDHINNPNTINAIFDVPARFARAAANTTERQSAANLLIPSIEDVPGADRRHFPRVLLDGSDSCGGFAAFIRVPLNIGTYSEEWAKCHNPIVGYRPQMPFRVSSSQRNSVFWQVNERYRVPYLAAFFTFKTSARSLKGGGMLPAQNATAAMKLYDAKATVGAGAAASPDDGKAGAQDVGRRELEKNSDLDRLRGRRVFLKNCAICHSSKQPGDFRLSFETTEPEGGWKGYTVGAQAPAHYKLPMSFQSWSDFKASPAYADYVRRITEIASRGMTADQVRAGFKLGVEDDPFLVDNFMSSEIRIPITLVGTNSARAVATNAMAGHVWDNFSSEDYKHLPAVGKVTVFDPCNEAHGFRSYAPPSGGPGYYRPPTLLSLWSTAPYLHNNTVGGFYPTRDPAKVSNPTTVEARLDAFGDGIRKILWKDKRPLESVVEGVTFEPRPGDLRGRAKSAAADPGYIYRLPTESYIVFQAPFIRPLVEGVTGPVWFGVVSIWLWVLLLAVWVVAFFYGKSRHVGVLLIVMALMSAAFLLLTGIGQMTGTAVGALVVAATGLLEMPAWVLWCAVGVLALLGVVFLYFRPNARVLAIFFIVVMVAALVGVVVLQIRKGGAGASHGWLVGAAMLLLVVFATSLFLIRKRDDRAVKAVFAALACLTALIAVVLNGYIAGRFGPIRVGPIPEGTPVNLLMNLDPEKGPATARGVVAMVRASQEIRKRNLKGDEACMLFERLAGEPLMEASRCPDFVLDRGHLFGEVLDPDPLKNNQAKEDLISFLKTL
;
A
#
# COMPACT_ATOMS: atom_id res chain seq x y z
N MET A 1 9.72 -24.07 -10.29
CA MET A 1 9.76 -22.62 -10.06
C MET A 1 11.09 -22.07 -10.52
N ASP A 2 11.11 -20.80 -10.92
CA ASP A 2 12.31 -20.07 -11.35
C ASP A 2 13.01 -20.78 -12.52
N GLN A 3 12.30 -20.92 -13.63
CA GLN A 3 12.86 -21.55 -14.81
C GLN A 3 13.87 -20.62 -15.50
N VAL A 4 15.00 -21.21 -15.88
CA VAL A 4 16.07 -20.54 -16.62
C VAL A 4 16.31 -21.30 -17.93
N ALA A 5 16.73 -20.59 -18.97
CA ALA A 5 17.09 -21.22 -20.23
C ALA A 5 18.40 -22.01 -20.07
N SER A 6 18.46 -23.23 -20.62
CA SER A 6 19.70 -24.02 -20.70
C SER A 6 20.74 -23.47 -21.69
N GLY A 7 20.50 -22.27 -22.23
CA GLY A 7 21.42 -21.46 -23.04
C GLY A 7 20.71 -20.70 -24.15
N PRO A 8 21.45 -20.00 -25.03
CA PRO A 8 20.86 -19.36 -26.19
C PRO A 8 20.16 -20.42 -27.05
N ARG A 9 18.83 -20.33 -27.20
CA ARG A 9 17.95 -21.35 -27.83
C ARG A 9 17.70 -22.62 -27.01
N GLY A 10 18.11 -22.64 -25.74
CA GLY A 10 17.97 -23.77 -24.85
C GLY A 10 16.54 -24.03 -24.37
N THR A 11 16.31 -25.23 -23.86
CA THR A 11 15.08 -25.57 -23.13
C THR A 11 15.05 -24.87 -21.77
N LEU A 12 13.91 -24.28 -21.42
CA LEU A 12 13.65 -23.85 -20.04
C LEU A 12 13.68 -25.06 -19.09
N GLN A 13 14.38 -24.89 -17.98
CA GLN A 13 14.52 -25.88 -16.92
C GLN A 13 14.57 -25.17 -15.56
N PRO A 14 14.25 -25.83 -14.45
CA PRO A 14 14.41 -25.24 -13.13
C PRO A 14 15.85 -24.76 -12.89
N LEU A 15 16.02 -23.64 -12.15
CA LEU A 15 17.34 -23.20 -11.69
C LEU A 15 18.07 -24.35 -10.99
N ASP A 16 19.28 -24.63 -11.46
CA ASP A 16 20.15 -25.64 -10.90
C ASP A 16 20.96 -25.03 -9.74
N PHE A 17 20.85 -25.61 -8.54
CA PHE A 17 21.56 -25.12 -7.35
C PHE A 17 22.94 -25.77 -7.16
N ASP A 18 23.32 -26.72 -8.01
CA ASP A 18 24.68 -27.25 -8.05
C ASP A 18 25.58 -26.26 -8.81
N ALA A 19 26.22 -25.38 -8.05
CA ALA A 19 27.00 -24.26 -8.58
C ALA A 19 28.31 -24.71 -9.23
N ASP A 20 28.89 -25.82 -8.75
CA ASP A 20 30.22 -26.29 -9.13
C ASP A 20 30.23 -27.43 -10.17
N GLY A 21 29.10 -28.07 -10.45
CA GLY A 21 29.07 -29.14 -11.46
C GLY A 21 29.31 -30.53 -10.94
N ASN A 22 29.47 -30.72 -9.63
CA ASN A 22 29.87 -32.01 -9.07
C ASN A 22 28.71 -33.03 -9.00
N GLY A 23 27.49 -32.61 -9.36
CA GLY A 23 26.28 -33.42 -9.34
C GLY A 23 25.64 -33.55 -7.96
N ARG A 24 26.03 -32.70 -6.99
CA ARG A 24 25.58 -32.73 -5.60
C ARG A 24 25.43 -31.31 -5.08
N VAL A 25 24.39 -31.09 -4.31
CA VAL A 25 24.29 -29.90 -3.44
C VAL A 25 24.96 -30.25 -2.11
N SER A 26 25.96 -29.48 -1.66
CA SER A 26 26.76 -29.84 -0.47
C SER A 26 26.98 -28.70 0.54
N SER A 27 27.40 -29.01 1.77
CA SER A 27 27.75 -28.01 2.79
C SER A 27 29.24 -27.93 3.13
N ASP A 28 30.07 -28.83 2.60
CA ASP A 28 31.37 -29.14 3.21
C ASP A 28 32.54 -28.50 2.46
N GLY A 29 33.31 -27.66 3.17
CA GLY A 29 34.52 -26.99 2.66
C GLY A 29 34.21 -25.84 1.69
N ILE A 30 34.34 -24.59 2.14
CA ILE A 30 34.31 -23.35 1.34
C ILE A 30 34.94 -23.61 -0.06
N PRO A 31 34.29 -23.42 -1.23
CA PRO A 31 32.92 -23.02 -1.63
C PRO A 31 31.97 -24.22 -1.79
N GLY A 32 30.78 -24.12 -1.20
CA GLY A 32 29.75 -25.19 -1.21
C GLY A 32 28.58 -24.86 -0.28
N LYS A 33 28.84 -24.20 0.86
CA LYS A 33 27.80 -23.63 1.73
C LYS A 33 26.81 -22.69 1.00
N ALA A 34 27.25 -22.04 -0.09
CA ALA A 34 26.46 -21.11 -0.88
C ALA A 34 25.22 -21.77 -1.54
N GLU A 35 25.28 -23.05 -1.90
CA GLU A 35 24.21 -23.75 -2.61
C GLU A 35 23.01 -24.01 -1.69
N ILE A 36 23.26 -24.61 -0.53
CA ILE A 36 22.23 -24.85 0.49
C ILE A 36 21.70 -23.53 1.04
N ASP A 37 22.56 -22.55 1.27
CA ASP A 37 22.15 -21.23 1.77
C ASP A 37 21.31 -20.48 0.72
N ALA A 38 21.57 -20.64 -0.59
CA ALA A 38 20.71 -20.11 -1.64
C ALA A 38 19.33 -20.80 -1.68
N ILE A 39 19.25 -22.12 -1.49
CA ILE A 39 17.97 -22.82 -1.34
C ILE A 39 17.21 -22.30 -0.10
N ARG A 40 17.90 -22.16 1.03
CA ARG A 40 17.33 -21.58 2.26
C ARG A 40 16.88 -20.14 2.04
N GLY A 41 17.60 -19.38 1.22
CA GLY A 41 17.27 -18.01 0.84
C GLY A 41 15.97 -17.96 0.06
N ARG A 42 15.85 -18.79 -0.98
CA ARG A 42 14.60 -18.92 -1.75
C ARG A 42 13.43 -19.34 -0.85
N ASN A 43 13.62 -20.31 0.03
CA ASN A 43 12.57 -20.74 0.96
C ASN A 43 12.21 -19.64 1.97
N THR A 44 13.20 -18.86 2.42
CA THR A 44 12.97 -17.69 3.27
C THR A 44 12.12 -16.65 2.55
N TRP A 45 12.45 -16.36 1.29
CA TRP A 45 11.72 -15.41 0.45
C TRP A 45 10.25 -15.82 0.23
N ILE A 46 10.01 -17.11 -0.03
CA ILE A 46 8.69 -17.61 -0.44
C ILE A 46 7.80 -18.01 0.75
N LEU A 47 8.37 -18.46 1.87
CA LEU A 47 7.60 -19.13 2.94
C LEU A 47 7.75 -18.51 4.33
N TRP A 48 8.83 -17.80 4.63
CA TRP A 48 9.10 -17.38 6.00
C TRP A 48 8.38 -16.06 6.33
N GLY A 49 7.49 -16.10 7.33
CA GLY A 49 6.76 -14.92 7.79
C GLY A 49 7.42 -14.14 8.93
N ALA A 50 8.56 -14.59 9.44
CA ALA A 50 9.37 -13.81 10.39
C ALA A 50 8.60 -13.30 11.64
N GLY A 51 7.68 -14.12 12.16
CA GLY A 51 6.89 -13.79 13.36
C GLY A 51 5.80 -12.73 13.13
N ASN A 52 5.47 -12.41 11.88
CA ASN A 52 4.50 -11.36 11.56
C ASN A 52 3.05 -11.80 11.72
N GLU A 53 2.77 -13.05 12.07
CA GLU A 53 1.41 -13.54 12.31
C GLU A 53 0.70 -12.79 13.43
N THR A 54 1.47 -12.29 14.41
CA THR A 54 0.93 -11.44 15.48
C THR A 54 0.49 -10.09 14.94
N PHE A 55 1.25 -9.49 14.00
CA PHE A 55 0.88 -8.24 13.36
C PHE A 55 -0.40 -8.36 12.53
N TRP A 56 -0.48 -9.38 11.67
CA TRP A 56 -1.65 -9.59 10.80
C TRP A 56 -2.88 -10.05 11.58
N GLY A 57 -2.72 -10.90 12.60
CA GLY A 57 -3.80 -11.26 13.52
C GLY A 57 -4.36 -10.03 14.24
N TRP A 58 -3.48 -9.18 14.78
CA TRP A 58 -3.89 -7.91 15.39
C TRP A 58 -4.63 -7.00 14.39
N LEU A 59 -4.14 -6.89 13.15
CA LEU A 59 -4.78 -6.06 12.13
C LEU A 59 -6.17 -6.59 11.74
N GLN A 60 -6.40 -7.91 11.71
CA GLN A 60 -7.74 -8.45 11.45
C GLN A 60 -8.74 -8.12 12.56
N GLU A 61 -8.30 -8.12 13.82
CA GLU A 61 -9.16 -7.86 14.98
C GLU A 61 -9.39 -6.36 15.22
N GLN A 62 -8.37 -5.54 14.97
CA GLN A 62 -8.35 -4.10 15.30
C GLN A 62 -8.40 -3.19 14.05
N GLY A 63 -8.42 -3.78 12.86
CA GLY A 63 -8.38 -3.10 11.56
C GLY A 63 -9.69 -2.47 11.13
N TYR A 64 -10.57 -2.04 12.04
CA TYR A 64 -11.83 -1.35 11.75
C TYR A 64 -12.79 -2.09 10.77
N GLY A 65 -12.68 -3.42 10.69
CA GLY A 65 -13.47 -4.24 9.77
C GLY A 65 -13.09 -4.07 8.29
N LEU A 66 -11.81 -3.75 8.01
CA LEU A 66 -11.32 -3.54 6.65
C LEU A 66 -10.97 -4.85 5.93
N ASN A 67 -10.31 -5.77 6.64
CA ASN A 67 -9.90 -7.06 6.08
C ASN A 67 -10.07 -8.23 7.05
N ASP A 68 -10.19 -9.43 6.46
CA ASP A 68 -10.03 -10.70 7.14
C ASP A 68 -9.36 -11.70 6.17
N PHE A 69 -8.11 -12.08 6.46
CA PHE A 69 -7.34 -12.97 5.59
C PHE A 69 -7.89 -14.40 5.55
N LEU A 70 -8.66 -14.86 6.55
CA LEU A 70 -9.31 -16.18 6.48
C LEU A 70 -10.50 -16.16 5.52
N ILE A 71 -11.13 -14.99 5.31
CA ILE A 71 -12.12 -14.78 4.25
C ILE A 71 -11.45 -14.68 2.88
N LEU A 72 -10.26 -14.09 2.81
CA LEU A 72 -9.44 -14.08 1.58
C LEU A 72 -9.08 -15.50 1.13
N MET A 73 -8.83 -16.39 2.10
CA MET A 73 -8.51 -17.81 1.91
C MET A 73 -9.74 -18.70 1.69
N ASP A 74 -10.93 -18.14 1.47
CA ASP A 74 -12.14 -18.93 1.18
C ASP A 74 -11.90 -19.87 0.00
N GLY A 75 -11.76 -21.16 0.29
CA GLY A 75 -11.38 -22.17 -0.69
C GLY A 75 -12.45 -22.42 -1.75
N ARG A 76 -13.67 -21.91 -1.55
CA ARG A 76 -14.75 -21.95 -2.56
C ARG A 76 -14.46 -21.01 -3.73
N ARG A 77 -13.68 -19.95 -3.50
CA ARG A 77 -13.31 -18.90 -4.48
C ARG A 77 -12.00 -19.21 -5.22
N ARG A 78 -11.39 -20.38 -4.98
CA ARG A 78 -10.10 -20.73 -5.55
C ARG A 78 -10.05 -20.60 -7.08
N ASP A 79 -11.15 -20.88 -7.79
CA ASP A 79 -11.21 -20.87 -9.27
C ASP A 79 -11.33 -19.47 -9.89
N THR A 80 -11.42 -18.40 -9.08
CA THR A 80 -11.47 -17.01 -9.57
C THR A 80 -10.48 -16.11 -8.84
N ARG A 81 -9.63 -16.69 -7.99
CA ARG A 81 -8.79 -15.95 -7.04
C ARG A 81 -7.72 -15.12 -7.77
N PHE A 82 -7.15 -15.66 -8.84
CA PHE A 82 -6.22 -14.92 -9.69
C PHE A 82 -6.94 -13.83 -10.49
N HIS A 83 -8.06 -14.15 -11.13
CA HIS A 83 -8.84 -13.19 -11.91
C HIS A 83 -9.30 -11.98 -11.07
N ASP A 84 -9.86 -12.26 -9.89
CA ASP A 84 -10.48 -11.23 -9.06
C ASP A 84 -9.42 -10.39 -8.33
N ALA A 85 -8.42 -11.05 -7.74
CA ALA A 85 -7.49 -10.44 -6.78
C ALA A 85 -5.99 -10.55 -7.17
N GLY A 86 -5.66 -11.29 -8.23
CA GLY A 86 -4.27 -11.53 -8.65
C GLY A 86 -3.49 -12.45 -7.71
N LEU A 87 -4.16 -13.17 -6.80
CA LEU A 87 -3.47 -14.04 -5.85
C LEU A 87 -3.04 -15.34 -6.54
N ILE A 88 -1.88 -15.87 -6.15
CA ILE A 88 -1.36 -17.12 -6.72
C ILE A 88 -1.82 -18.29 -5.87
N ASN A 89 -2.65 -19.16 -6.45
CA ASN A 89 -3.01 -20.43 -5.84
C ASN A 89 -1.77 -21.32 -5.69
N GLN A 90 -1.59 -21.91 -4.50
CA GLN A 90 -0.48 -22.80 -4.23
C GLN A 90 -0.66 -24.11 -5.03
N PRO A 91 0.29 -24.49 -5.89
CA PRO A 91 0.24 -25.78 -6.57
C PRO A 91 0.27 -26.93 -5.56
N GLY A 92 -0.45 -28.03 -5.85
CA GLY A 92 -0.65 -29.15 -4.93
C GLY A 92 -1.93 -29.07 -4.07
N PHE A 93 -2.73 -28.02 -4.26
CA PHE A 93 -4.02 -27.82 -3.61
C PHE A 93 -5.13 -27.66 -4.64
N ARG A 94 -6.34 -28.08 -4.26
CA ARG A 94 -7.57 -27.95 -5.05
C ARG A 94 -8.66 -27.24 -4.25
N LYS A 95 -9.69 -26.81 -4.97
CA LYS A 95 -10.85 -26.12 -4.40
C LYS A 95 -11.56 -26.94 -3.32
N ASN A 96 -12.01 -26.24 -2.28
CA ASN A 96 -13.03 -26.74 -1.36
C ASN A 96 -14.40 -26.54 -2.02
N ASP A 97 -15.11 -27.64 -2.30
CA ASP A 97 -16.42 -27.62 -2.97
C ASP A 97 -17.55 -27.10 -2.09
N GLY A 98 -17.26 -26.67 -0.86
CA GLY A 98 -18.22 -26.04 0.03
C GLY A 98 -19.06 -27.02 0.83
N HIS A 99 -18.76 -28.32 0.75
CA HIS A 99 -19.45 -29.32 1.54
C HIS A 99 -19.14 -29.20 3.03
N ARG A 100 -20.15 -29.50 3.85
CA ARG A 100 -20.17 -29.20 5.30
C ARG A 100 -19.09 -29.99 6.05
N GLU A 101 -18.84 -31.22 5.62
CA GLU A 101 -17.90 -32.18 6.19
C GLU A 101 -16.44 -31.88 5.84
N LYS A 102 -16.18 -30.98 4.89
CA LYS A 102 -14.83 -30.58 4.48
C LYS A 102 -14.39 -29.25 5.10
N ARG A 103 -15.08 -28.84 6.16
CA ARG A 103 -14.75 -27.63 6.92
C ARG A 103 -13.81 -27.98 8.06
N VAL A 104 -12.96 -27.03 8.39
CA VAL A 104 -12.08 -27.10 9.56
C VAL A 104 -12.44 -25.95 10.47
N LEU A 105 -13.00 -26.25 11.63
CA LEU A 105 -13.49 -25.26 12.60
C LEU A 105 -14.47 -24.24 11.99
N GLY A 106 -15.28 -24.67 11.03
CA GLY A 106 -16.25 -23.84 10.30
C GLY A 106 -15.68 -23.11 9.07
N LEU A 107 -14.38 -23.22 8.79
CA LEU A 107 -13.71 -22.57 7.67
C LEU A 107 -13.67 -23.47 6.42
N TYR A 108 -13.85 -22.85 5.26
CA TYR A 108 -13.58 -23.45 3.94
C TYR A 108 -12.15 -23.10 3.52
N LEU A 109 -11.19 -23.96 3.85
CA LEU A 109 -9.80 -23.84 3.40
C LEU A 109 -9.56 -24.72 2.16
N ASP A 110 -8.62 -24.33 1.32
CA ASP A 110 -8.18 -25.15 0.18
C ASP A 110 -7.78 -26.55 0.67
N VAL A 111 -8.15 -27.56 -0.10
CA VAL A 111 -7.89 -28.96 0.29
C VAL A 111 -6.71 -29.52 -0.51
N PRO A 112 -5.88 -30.38 0.11
CA PRO A 112 -4.76 -31.00 -0.58
C PRO A 112 -5.24 -31.83 -1.77
N ASP A 113 -4.48 -31.77 -2.87
CA ASP A 113 -4.68 -32.66 -4.00
C ASP A 113 -3.87 -33.95 -3.75
N PRO A 114 -4.51 -35.13 -3.61
CA PRO A 114 -3.80 -36.40 -3.41
C PRO A 114 -2.80 -36.75 -4.51
N GLY A 115 -3.02 -36.24 -5.74
CA GLY A 115 -2.09 -36.38 -6.87
C GLY A 115 -1.16 -35.18 -7.06
N GLY A 116 -1.26 -34.17 -6.20
CA GLY A 116 -0.55 -32.91 -6.31
C GLY A 116 0.94 -33.02 -5.99
N THR A 117 1.75 -32.13 -6.58
CA THR A 117 3.18 -32.03 -6.29
C THR A 117 3.41 -31.51 -4.87
N LYS A 118 4.00 -32.35 -4.00
CA LYS A 118 4.50 -31.93 -2.69
C LYS A 118 5.87 -31.27 -2.82
N LEU A 119 6.19 -30.31 -1.96
CA LEU A 119 7.58 -29.84 -1.84
C LEU A 119 8.41 -30.97 -1.23
N THR A 120 9.56 -31.26 -1.82
CA THR A 120 10.48 -32.27 -1.28
C THR A 120 11.70 -31.58 -0.70
N VAL A 121 12.27 -32.19 0.34
CA VAL A 121 13.53 -31.71 0.93
C VAL A 121 14.65 -32.69 0.54
N PRO A 122 15.84 -32.17 0.16
CA PRO A 122 16.99 -33.01 -0.10
C PRO A 122 17.35 -33.81 1.17
N VAL A 123 17.48 -35.13 1.03
CA VAL A 123 17.98 -36.01 2.09
C VAL A 123 19.49 -35.90 2.07
N LEU A 124 20.06 -35.37 3.15
CA LEU A 124 21.50 -35.28 3.33
C LEU A 124 22.02 -36.51 4.05
N ASP A 125 23.09 -37.10 3.53
CA ASP A 125 23.86 -38.10 4.23
C ASP A 125 24.42 -37.50 5.54
N PRO A 126 24.25 -38.14 6.71
CA PRO A 126 24.64 -37.56 8.00
C PRO A 126 26.15 -37.29 8.16
N HIS A 127 26.98 -38.03 7.43
CA HIS A 127 28.44 -38.00 7.56
C HIS A 127 29.12 -37.14 6.50
N THR A 128 28.59 -37.14 5.29
CA THR A 128 29.16 -36.43 4.13
C THR A 128 28.37 -35.19 3.76
N ARG A 129 27.19 -34.98 4.39
CA ARG A 129 26.24 -33.90 4.09
C ARG A 129 25.87 -33.78 2.62
N GLN A 130 26.04 -34.86 1.87
CA GLN A 130 25.71 -34.92 0.46
C GLN A 130 24.23 -35.23 0.26
N VAL A 131 23.58 -34.62 -0.75
CA VAL A 131 22.25 -35.06 -1.17
C VAL A 131 22.34 -36.51 -1.68
N VAL A 132 21.65 -37.43 -1.02
CA VAL A 132 21.53 -38.86 -1.39
C VAL A 132 20.13 -39.22 -1.91
N GLY A 133 19.23 -38.25 -1.92
CA GLY A 133 17.89 -38.38 -2.47
C GLY A 133 17.02 -37.17 -2.11
N SER A 134 15.73 -37.24 -2.42
CA SER A 134 14.73 -36.28 -1.94
C SER A 134 13.62 -37.04 -1.25
N LYS A 135 13.21 -36.59 -0.06
CA LYS A 135 12.09 -37.20 0.68
C LYS A 135 11.01 -36.14 0.81
N ALA A 136 9.76 -36.51 0.55
CA ALA A 136 8.62 -35.73 1.02
C ALA A 136 8.71 -35.74 2.55
N ILE A 137 8.85 -34.59 3.20
CA ILE A 137 8.82 -34.52 4.66
C ILE A 137 7.43 -34.99 5.05
N GLY A 138 7.31 -36.23 5.54
CA GLY A 138 6.03 -36.71 6.06
C GLY A 138 5.65 -35.88 7.27
N ALA A 139 4.34 -35.70 7.47
CA ALA A 139 3.75 -35.14 8.68
C ALA A 139 4.54 -35.57 9.92
N TYR A 140 5.12 -34.60 10.63
CA TYR A 140 5.86 -34.80 11.88
C TYR A 140 7.11 -35.69 11.80
N SER A 141 8.02 -35.45 10.85
CA SER A 141 9.38 -35.98 10.96
C SER A 141 10.12 -35.30 12.12
N THR A 142 10.11 -36.00 13.26
CA THR A 142 10.92 -35.82 14.47
C THR A 142 12.40 -36.17 14.25
N ASP A 143 12.85 -36.28 13.00
CA ASP A 143 14.16 -36.87 12.65
C ASP A 143 15.35 -35.91 12.85
N TYR A 144 15.19 -34.80 13.59
CA TYR A 144 16.32 -34.02 14.09
C TYR A 144 16.65 -34.46 15.53
N PRO A 145 17.77 -35.18 15.75
CA PRO A 145 18.17 -35.62 17.08
C PRO A 145 18.27 -34.43 18.04
N GLY A 146 17.48 -34.43 19.12
CA GLY A 146 17.53 -33.42 20.18
C GLY A 146 16.56 -32.23 20.05
N VAL A 147 15.67 -32.19 19.05
CA VAL A 147 14.61 -31.17 18.96
C VAL A 147 13.27 -31.77 19.37
N GLU A 148 12.77 -31.43 20.57
CA GLU A 148 11.39 -31.75 20.96
C GLU A 148 10.42 -30.95 20.06
N THR A 149 9.68 -31.63 19.20
CA THR A 149 8.58 -31.04 18.41
C THR A 149 7.36 -30.81 19.31
N ARG A 150 7.38 -29.74 20.10
CA ARG A 150 6.23 -29.28 20.88
C ARG A 150 5.68 -27.99 20.29
N LEU A 151 4.38 -27.76 20.47
CA LEU A 151 3.77 -26.46 20.18
C LEU A 151 4.50 -25.37 20.99
N PRO A 152 4.60 -24.14 20.47
CA PRO A 152 5.26 -23.03 21.17
C PRO A 152 4.45 -22.52 22.39
N PHE A 153 3.30 -23.12 22.67
CA PHE A 153 2.43 -22.82 23.80
C PHE A 153 1.80 -24.12 24.34
N GLU A 154 1.34 -24.08 25.59
CA GLU A 154 0.59 -25.20 26.19
C GLU A 154 -0.88 -25.17 25.73
N PRO A 155 -1.39 -26.24 25.09
CA PRO A 155 -2.77 -26.28 24.62
C PRO A 155 -3.76 -26.45 25.79
N GLY A 156 -4.98 -25.93 25.61
CA GLY A 156 -6.08 -26.11 26.57
C GLY A 156 -6.41 -27.58 26.81
N GLN A 157 -6.63 -27.94 28.08
CA GLN A 157 -6.83 -29.33 28.51
C GLN A 157 -8.31 -29.75 28.60
N ASP A 158 -9.24 -28.83 28.33
CA ASP A 158 -10.66 -29.12 28.33
C ASP A 158 -11.09 -29.93 27.08
N LYS A 159 -12.23 -30.62 27.17
CA LYS A 159 -12.71 -31.50 26.09
C LYS A 159 -12.91 -30.77 24.76
N GLN A 160 -13.34 -29.51 24.78
CA GLN A 160 -13.60 -28.74 23.56
C GLN A 160 -12.28 -28.36 22.90
N ALA A 161 -11.31 -27.86 23.67
CA ALA A 161 -9.96 -27.55 23.19
C ALA A 161 -9.30 -28.77 22.54
N GLN A 162 -9.36 -29.93 23.20
CA GLN A 162 -8.79 -31.18 22.69
C GLN A 162 -9.49 -31.67 21.41
N ALA A 163 -10.82 -31.55 21.33
CA ALA A 163 -11.57 -31.93 20.13
C ALA A 163 -11.24 -31.02 18.94
N MET A 164 -11.21 -29.70 19.15
CA MET A 164 -10.86 -28.72 18.10
C MET A 164 -9.42 -28.87 17.64
N LEU A 165 -8.48 -29.08 18.57
CA LEU A 165 -7.07 -29.31 18.23
C LEU A 165 -6.92 -30.59 17.42
N LYS A 166 -7.59 -31.67 17.81
CA LYS A 166 -7.57 -32.94 17.07
C LYS A 166 -8.11 -32.79 15.64
N GLU A 167 -9.23 -32.08 15.46
CA GLU A 167 -9.78 -31.79 14.12
C GLU A 167 -8.75 -31.04 13.26
N VAL A 168 -8.05 -30.06 13.84
CA VAL A 168 -6.97 -29.35 13.16
C VAL A 168 -5.81 -30.29 12.86
N GLU A 169 -5.32 -31.08 13.82
CA GLU A 169 -4.23 -32.05 13.60
C GLU A 169 -4.54 -33.05 12.47
N GLU A 170 -5.78 -33.53 12.37
CA GLU A 170 -6.23 -34.40 11.27
C GLU A 170 -6.20 -33.66 9.93
N TRP A 171 -6.67 -32.41 9.88
CA TRP A 171 -6.56 -31.59 8.68
C TRP A 171 -5.09 -31.32 8.31
N LEU A 172 -4.25 -31.01 9.29
CA LEU A 172 -2.84 -30.71 9.11
C LEU A 172 -2.05 -31.90 8.57
N ALA A 173 -2.36 -33.12 9.04
CA ALA A 173 -1.78 -34.34 8.51
C ALA A 173 -2.13 -34.53 7.02
N SER A 174 -3.33 -34.11 6.61
CA SER A 174 -3.72 -34.12 5.20
C SER A 174 -3.06 -32.98 4.40
N ALA A 175 -2.89 -31.80 5.00
CA ALA A 175 -2.38 -30.57 4.39
C ALA A 175 -0.85 -30.44 4.37
N ASP A 176 -0.16 -31.58 4.41
CA ASP A 176 1.30 -31.66 4.40
C ASP A 176 1.87 -31.34 3.01
N ASP A 177 2.40 -30.12 2.88
CA ASP A 177 3.10 -29.64 1.69
C ASP A 177 4.62 -29.87 1.74
N GLY A 178 5.13 -30.58 2.75
CA GLY A 178 6.51 -31.03 2.83
C GLY A 178 7.51 -30.06 3.48
N VAL A 179 7.03 -29.03 4.20
CA VAL A 179 7.89 -28.13 5.00
C VAL A 179 7.53 -28.17 6.48
N ASN A 180 8.49 -27.86 7.36
CA ASN A 180 8.25 -27.85 8.80
C ASN A 180 7.30 -26.69 9.20
N PRO A 181 6.09 -27.00 9.69
CA PRO A 181 5.10 -25.97 10.00
C PRO A 181 5.41 -25.18 11.27
N LEU A 182 6.29 -25.67 12.15
CA LEU A 182 6.77 -24.87 13.29
C LEU A 182 7.69 -23.73 12.85
N VAL A 183 8.27 -23.83 11.64
CA VAL A 183 9.16 -22.80 11.08
C VAL A 183 8.43 -21.91 10.08
N TYR A 184 7.59 -22.51 9.22
CA TYR A 184 6.95 -21.83 8.09
C TYR A 184 5.43 -21.74 8.21
N GLY A 185 4.81 -22.26 9.26
CA GLY A 185 3.35 -22.39 9.34
C GLY A 185 2.79 -23.42 8.37
N TYR A 186 1.48 -23.60 8.40
CA TYR A 186 0.75 -24.52 7.52
C TYR A 186 0.34 -23.83 6.21
N PRO A 187 0.18 -24.56 5.11
CA PRO A 187 -0.24 -23.96 3.84
C PRO A 187 -1.65 -23.40 3.94
N SER A 188 -1.85 -22.21 3.37
CA SER A 188 -3.17 -21.57 3.27
C SER A 188 -3.91 -21.90 1.97
N GLY A 189 -3.20 -22.49 0.99
CA GLY A 189 -3.66 -22.59 -0.41
C GLY A 189 -3.29 -21.39 -1.28
N ILE A 190 -2.68 -20.35 -0.71
CA ILE A 190 -2.16 -19.17 -1.43
C ILE A 190 -0.65 -19.07 -1.22
N VAL A 191 0.12 -18.93 -2.30
CA VAL A 191 1.58 -18.80 -2.20
C VAL A 191 1.94 -17.55 -1.39
N GLY A 192 2.78 -17.74 -0.38
CA GLY A 192 3.26 -16.67 0.49
C GLY A 192 2.35 -16.33 1.68
N LEU A 193 1.18 -16.96 1.81
CA LEU A 193 0.42 -16.95 3.07
C LEU A 193 0.45 -18.32 3.74
N ARG A 194 0.66 -18.30 5.05
CA ARG A 194 0.74 -19.49 5.91
C ARG A 194 -0.18 -19.32 7.10
N LEU A 195 -0.62 -20.41 7.70
CA LEU A 195 -1.48 -20.41 8.88
C LEU A 195 -0.67 -20.84 10.10
N MET A 196 -0.70 -20.02 11.15
CA MET A 196 -0.14 -20.35 12.46
C MET A 196 -1.29 -20.60 13.43
N LEU A 197 -1.15 -21.57 14.33
CA LEU A 197 -2.14 -21.78 15.40
C LEU A 197 -2.15 -20.57 16.32
N ASN A 198 -3.34 -20.05 16.62
CA ASN A 198 -3.48 -18.89 17.50
C ASN A 198 -3.40 -19.32 18.98
N PRO A 199 -2.39 -18.90 19.76
CA PRO A 199 -2.33 -19.19 21.19
C PRO A 199 -3.50 -18.58 21.97
N ASP A 200 -4.07 -17.46 21.50
CA ASP A 200 -5.25 -16.83 22.12
C ASP A 200 -6.53 -17.63 21.85
N PHE A 201 -6.46 -18.67 21.02
CA PHE A 201 -7.56 -19.58 20.75
C PHE A 201 -7.29 -20.97 21.32
N PHE A 202 -6.08 -21.52 21.13
CA PHE A 202 -5.75 -22.89 21.53
C PHE A 202 -5.04 -22.99 22.88
N GLY A 203 -4.58 -21.89 23.45
CA GLY A 203 -3.82 -21.85 24.70
C GLY A 203 -4.61 -22.32 25.92
N ASN A 204 -3.87 -22.69 26.96
CA ASN A 204 -4.39 -23.06 28.27
C ASN A 204 -4.65 -21.83 29.16
N THR A 205 -5.50 -20.91 28.68
CA THR A 205 -5.92 -19.71 29.42
C THR A 205 -7.45 -19.60 29.47
N VAL A 206 -7.95 -18.77 30.39
CA VAL A 206 -9.40 -18.52 30.52
C VAL A 206 -9.91 -17.79 29.28
N GLU A 207 -9.16 -16.80 28.81
CA GLU A 207 -9.47 -16.00 27.63
C GLU A 207 -9.52 -16.86 26.37
N ALA A 208 -8.58 -17.81 26.22
CA ALA A 208 -8.59 -18.72 25.08
C ALA A 208 -9.79 -19.68 25.12
N LYS A 209 -10.22 -20.10 26.32
CA LYS A 209 -11.45 -20.87 26.46
C LYS A 209 -12.68 -20.06 26.04
N GLU A 210 -12.80 -18.82 26.51
CA GLU A 210 -13.88 -17.92 26.11
C GLU A 210 -13.89 -17.65 24.61
N ALA A 211 -12.71 -17.48 23.99
CA ALA A 211 -12.54 -17.36 22.55
C ALA A 211 -13.09 -18.57 21.78
N ARG A 212 -12.75 -19.79 22.22
CA ARG A 212 -13.26 -21.04 21.62
C ARG A 212 -14.78 -21.14 21.71
N GLU A 213 -15.35 -20.88 22.89
CA GLU A 213 -16.80 -20.90 23.11
C GLU A 213 -17.52 -19.82 22.28
N TYR A 214 -16.90 -18.63 22.14
CA TYR A 214 -17.45 -17.54 21.34
C TYR A 214 -17.45 -17.86 19.85
N TRP A 215 -16.33 -18.39 19.33
CA TRP A 215 -16.19 -18.84 17.94
C TRP A 215 -17.15 -19.98 17.62
N ASP A 216 -17.23 -21.00 18.49
CA ASP A 216 -18.13 -22.12 18.30
C ASP A 216 -19.58 -21.65 18.15
N ARG A 217 -20.02 -20.75 19.03
CA ARG A 217 -21.37 -20.18 18.96
C ARG A 217 -21.60 -19.31 17.73
N ARG A 218 -20.63 -18.47 17.33
CA ARG A 218 -20.81 -17.49 16.24
C ARG A 218 -20.54 -18.05 14.84
N VAL A 219 -19.68 -19.06 14.72
CA VAL A 219 -19.17 -19.54 13.43
C VAL A 219 -19.48 -21.02 13.20
N ILE A 220 -19.32 -21.90 14.18
CA ILE A 220 -19.48 -23.36 13.97
C ILE A 220 -20.94 -23.79 14.09
N THR A 221 -21.61 -23.37 15.17
CA THR A 221 -22.97 -23.77 15.55
C THR A 221 -24.06 -22.94 14.85
N GLN A 222 -23.80 -21.66 14.54
CA GLN A 222 -24.67 -20.83 13.69
C GLN A 222 -24.55 -21.20 12.21
N GLN A 223 -25.13 -20.43 11.28
CA GLN A 223 -24.92 -20.64 9.85
C GLN A 223 -23.48 -20.24 9.49
N PRO A 224 -22.57 -21.18 9.15
CA PRO A 224 -21.14 -20.83 9.04
C PRO A 224 -20.82 -19.96 7.82
N SER A 225 -21.74 -19.88 6.86
CA SER A 225 -21.72 -18.89 5.77
C SER A 225 -21.76 -17.45 6.27
N ASP A 226 -22.34 -17.19 7.45
CA ASP A 226 -22.45 -15.86 8.03
C ASP A 226 -21.07 -15.28 8.33
N TYR A 227 -20.07 -16.11 8.65
CA TYR A 227 -18.69 -15.65 8.75
C TYR A 227 -18.24 -14.97 7.45
N TYR A 228 -18.59 -15.52 6.29
CA TYR A 228 -18.13 -15.01 5.00
C TYR A 228 -18.97 -13.85 4.43
N GLU A 229 -20.24 -13.72 4.86
CA GLU A 229 -21.22 -12.81 4.26
C GLU A 229 -21.76 -11.74 5.23
N ASP A 230 -21.79 -12.01 6.54
CA ASP A 230 -22.37 -11.10 7.55
C ASP A 230 -21.28 -10.30 8.29
N SER A 231 -21.30 -8.99 8.07
CA SER A 231 -20.44 -8.01 8.75
C SER A 231 -20.57 -7.99 10.27
N THR A 232 -21.69 -8.44 10.85
CA THR A 232 -21.82 -8.54 12.31
C THR A 232 -21.05 -9.71 12.91
N VAL A 233 -20.58 -10.65 12.07
CA VAL A 233 -19.75 -11.78 12.47
C VAL A 233 -18.28 -11.45 12.18
N HIS A 234 -17.90 -11.25 10.92
CA HIS A 234 -16.48 -11.12 10.57
C HIS A 234 -15.85 -9.79 10.98
N ALA A 235 -16.62 -8.72 11.16
CA ALA A 235 -16.08 -7.45 11.67
C ALA A 235 -16.22 -7.34 13.21
N ASP A 236 -16.56 -8.42 13.93
CA ASP A 236 -16.62 -8.41 15.39
C ASP A 236 -15.19 -8.47 15.99
N PRO A 237 -14.74 -7.42 16.71
CA PRO A 237 -13.42 -7.38 17.30
C PRO A 237 -13.24 -8.34 18.48
N ARG A 238 -14.31 -8.96 19.00
CA ARG A 238 -14.23 -10.00 20.06
C ARG A 238 -14.05 -11.40 19.49
N LEU A 239 -14.21 -11.58 18.19
CA LEU A 239 -14.11 -12.88 17.55
C LEU A 239 -12.62 -13.23 17.36
N VAL A 240 -12.02 -13.96 18.30
CA VAL A 240 -10.64 -14.45 18.14
C VAL A 240 -10.62 -15.59 17.12
N ARG A 241 -9.77 -15.49 16.09
CA ARG A 241 -9.68 -16.48 15.02
C ARG A 241 -8.84 -17.69 15.46
N PRO A 242 -9.14 -18.92 15.03
CA PRO A 242 -8.32 -20.10 15.35
C PRO A 242 -6.92 -20.04 14.73
N PHE A 243 -6.76 -19.38 13.59
CA PHE A 243 -5.48 -19.24 12.90
C PHE A 243 -5.07 -17.78 12.79
N ARG A 244 -3.77 -17.52 12.99
CA ARG A 244 -3.12 -16.25 12.65
C ARG A 244 -2.40 -16.40 11.30
N PRO A 245 -2.73 -15.60 10.29
CA PRO A 245 -2.04 -15.61 9.00
C PRO A 245 -0.62 -15.05 9.11
N SER A 246 0.34 -15.79 8.59
CA SER A 246 1.75 -15.40 8.44
C SER A 246 2.00 -15.09 6.97
N MET A 247 2.64 -13.94 6.68
CA MET A 247 2.88 -13.48 5.32
C MET A 247 4.38 -13.50 5.00
N SER A 248 4.78 -14.05 3.85
CA SER A 248 6.15 -13.95 3.33
C SER A 248 6.25 -12.91 2.22
N CYS A 249 7.48 -12.62 1.78
CA CYS A 249 7.72 -11.73 0.63
C CYS A 249 7.10 -12.29 -0.67
N GLY A 250 7.00 -13.62 -0.77
CA GLY A 250 6.40 -14.32 -1.89
C GLY A 250 4.93 -13.96 -2.15
N PHE A 251 4.19 -13.49 -1.14
CA PHE A 251 2.78 -13.07 -1.29
C PHE A 251 2.62 -11.99 -2.37
N CYS A 252 3.54 -11.03 -2.41
CA CYS A 252 3.56 -9.98 -3.42
C CYS A 252 4.48 -10.32 -4.60
N HIS A 253 5.62 -10.99 -4.35
CA HIS A 253 6.67 -11.11 -5.37
C HIS A 253 6.58 -12.35 -6.27
N VAL A 254 5.84 -13.40 -5.86
CA VAL A 254 5.63 -14.57 -6.72
C VAL A 254 4.54 -14.27 -7.74
N GLY A 255 4.85 -14.47 -9.02
CA GLY A 255 3.89 -14.28 -10.11
C GLY A 255 4.09 -15.28 -11.27
N PRO A 256 3.18 -15.24 -12.27
CA PRO A 256 3.28 -16.08 -13.47
C PRO A 256 4.60 -15.82 -14.22
N HIS A 257 5.35 -16.88 -14.51
CA HIS A 257 6.66 -16.82 -15.14
C HIS A 257 6.55 -16.33 -16.60
N PRO A 258 7.15 -15.20 -16.98
CA PRO A 258 7.03 -14.66 -18.34
C PRO A 258 7.50 -15.61 -19.44
N LEU A 259 8.56 -16.40 -19.20
CA LEU A 259 9.06 -17.36 -20.19
C LEU A 259 8.24 -18.65 -20.28
N ASN A 260 7.47 -18.97 -19.23
CA ASN A 260 6.68 -20.20 -19.14
C ASN A 260 5.35 -19.94 -18.40
N PRO A 261 4.48 -19.06 -18.93
CA PRO A 261 3.27 -18.67 -18.24
C PRO A 261 2.28 -19.84 -18.15
N PRO A 262 1.43 -19.90 -17.12
CA PRO A 262 0.45 -20.95 -16.96
C PRO A 262 -0.63 -20.86 -18.04
N ALA A 263 -1.11 -22.01 -18.51
CA ALA A 263 -2.27 -22.08 -19.39
C ALA A 263 -3.55 -21.62 -18.70
N ASP A 264 -3.71 -22.05 -17.45
CA ASP A 264 -4.76 -21.61 -16.54
C ASP A 264 -4.10 -20.93 -15.33
N PRO A 265 -4.17 -19.60 -15.23
CA PRO A 265 -3.62 -18.86 -14.09
C PRO A 265 -4.24 -19.22 -12.74
N GLU A 266 -5.44 -19.80 -12.73
CA GLU A 266 -6.08 -20.28 -11.51
C GLU A 266 -5.51 -21.64 -11.06
N ASN A 267 -4.92 -22.41 -11.97
CA ASN A 267 -4.32 -23.71 -11.70
C ASN A 267 -2.86 -23.79 -12.20
N PRO A 268 -1.95 -22.94 -11.67
CA PRO A 268 -0.56 -22.94 -12.11
C PRO A 268 0.20 -24.16 -11.58
N GLY A 269 1.16 -24.67 -12.36
CA GLY A 269 2.22 -25.54 -11.87
C GLY A 269 3.36 -24.73 -11.23
N TRP A 270 4.21 -25.36 -10.40
CA TRP A 270 5.36 -24.67 -9.79
C TRP A 270 6.34 -24.13 -10.86
N GLU A 271 6.48 -24.82 -11.99
CA GLU A 271 7.26 -24.43 -13.16
C GLU A 271 6.71 -23.20 -13.89
N ASN A 272 5.44 -22.85 -13.68
CA ASN A 272 4.81 -21.68 -14.26
C ASN A 272 4.98 -20.41 -13.41
N LEU A 273 5.72 -20.49 -12.30
CA LEU A 273 5.87 -19.41 -11.35
C LEU A 273 7.32 -18.93 -11.27
N SER A 274 7.49 -17.62 -11.11
CA SER A 274 8.75 -16.97 -10.78
C SER A 274 8.64 -16.29 -9.42
N SER A 275 9.69 -16.42 -8.62
CA SER A 275 9.84 -15.76 -7.32
C SER A 275 10.45 -14.36 -7.41
N ILE A 276 10.96 -13.95 -8.57
CA ILE A 276 11.72 -12.69 -8.74
C ILE A 276 11.01 -11.67 -9.64
N VAL A 277 9.98 -12.05 -10.40
CA VAL A 277 9.36 -11.18 -11.41
C VAL A 277 8.50 -10.05 -10.81
N GLY A 278 8.00 -10.25 -9.58
CA GLY A 278 6.99 -9.37 -8.99
C GLY A 278 5.60 -9.65 -9.58
N ASN A 279 4.58 -9.82 -8.74
CA ASN A 279 3.25 -10.14 -9.23
C ASN A 279 2.56 -8.91 -9.84
N GLN A 280 2.60 -8.77 -11.17
CA GLN A 280 2.01 -7.63 -11.88
C GLN A 280 0.47 -7.62 -11.88
N TYR A 281 -0.16 -8.71 -11.47
CA TYR A 281 -1.62 -8.86 -11.48
C TYR A 281 -2.23 -8.66 -10.09
N TRP A 282 -1.40 -8.47 -9.08
CA TRP A 282 -1.78 -8.29 -7.68
C TRP A 282 -2.73 -7.10 -7.47
N ARG A 283 -3.84 -7.29 -6.76
CA ARG A 283 -4.82 -6.21 -6.50
C ARG A 283 -4.92 -5.92 -4.99
N PRO A 284 -4.39 -4.77 -4.51
CA PRO A 284 -4.33 -4.48 -3.08
C PRO A 284 -5.70 -4.29 -2.43
N GLN A 285 -6.71 -3.77 -3.15
CA GLN A 285 -8.06 -3.63 -2.60
C GLN A 285 -8.69 -4.97 -2.22
N GLU A 286 -8.50 -6.00 -3.03
CA GLU A 286 -9.06 -7.33 -2.72
C GLU A 286 -8.25 -8.07 -1.66
N ALA A 287 -6.98 -7.73 -1.45
CA ALA A 287 -6.16 -8.33 -0.40
C ALA A 287 -6.36 -7.66 0.97
N PHE A 288 -6.37 -6.33 1.00
CA PHE A 288 -6.34 -5.53 2.25
C PHE A 288 -7.65 -4.79 2.57
N GLY A 289 -8.66 -4.91 1.69
CA GLY A 289 -9.99 -4.31 1.84
C GLY A 289 -11.11 -5.29 1.46
N ASN A 290 -10.91 -6.59 1.66
CA ASN A 290 -11.82 -7.67 1.21
C ASN A 290 -13.17 -7.74 1.93
N LEU A 291 -13.40 -6.84 2.89
CA LEU A 291 -14.69 -6.66 3.57
C LEU A 291 -15.43 -5.39 3.12
N LEU A 292 -14.76 -4.51 2.36
CA LEU A 292 -15.28 -3.19 1.99
C LEU A 292 -16.32 -3.20 0.87
N ASP A 293 -16.56 -4.37 0.25
CA ASP A 293 -17.60 -4.61 -0.75
C ASP A 293 -18.67 -5.61 -0.25
N LYS A 294 -18.63 -5.97 1.04
CA LYS A 294 -19.55 -6.92 1.67
C LYS A 294 -20.55 -6.23 2.59
N GLY A 295 -21.64 -6.92 2.91
CA GLY A 295 -22.66 -6.47 3.86
C GLY A 295 -23.18 -5.06 3.55
N ALA A 296 -23.04 -4.15 4.53
CA ALA A 296 -23.51 -2.76 4.44
C ALA A 296 -22.77 -1.88 3.40
N PHE A 297 -21.73 -2.40 2.72
CA PHE A 297 -20.89 -1.66 1.76
C PHE A 297 -20.88 -2.27 0.36
N LYS A 298 -21.82 -3.17 0.07
CA LYS A 298 -21.97 -3.83 -1.23
C LYS A 298 -22.12 -2.87 -2.42
N ASP A 299 -22.56 -1.64 -2.17
CA ASP A 299 -22.70 -0.59 -3.18
C ASP A 299 -21.40 0.18 -3.48
N LYS A 300 -20.27 -0.23 -2.87
CA LYS A 300 -18.95 0.40 -3.05
C LYS A 300 -18.92 1.88 -2.65
N SER A 301 -19.83 2.31 -1.77
CA SER A 301 -19.90 3.69 -1.27
C SER A 301 -18.85 4.03 -0.21
N HIS A 302 -17.92 3.11 0.11
CA HIS A 302 -16.89 3.31 1.11
C HIS A 302 -15.66 4.01 0.52
N PHE A 303 -15.26 5.16 1.06
CA PHE A 303 -14.12 5.92 0.53
C PHE A 303 -12.81 5.09 0.51
N LEU A 304 -12.54 4.30 1.57
CA LEU A 304 -11.35 3.45 1.61
C LEU A 304 -11.34 2.36 0.52
N TYR A 305 -12.51 1.91 0.05
CA TYR A 305 -12.58 0.98 -1.09
C TYR A 305 -11.92 1.62 -2.32
N HIS A 306 -12.30 2.88 -2.61
CA HIS A 306 -11.75 3.62 -3.73
C HIS A 306 -10.30 4.05 -3.52
N PHE A 307 -9.86 4.33 -2.30
CA PHE A 307 -8.44 4.53 -2.01
C PHE A 307 -7.61 3.29 -2.37
N LEU A 308 -7.98 2.10 -1.87
CA LEU A 308 -7.24 0.89 -2.21
C LEU A 308 -7.37 0.55 -3.70
N LYS A 309 -8.53 0.82 -4.32
CA LYS A 309 -8.75 0.60 -5.76
C LYS A 309 -7.96 1.60 -6.63
N SER A 310 -7.55 2.75 -6.07
CA SER A 310 -6.72 3.73 -6.77
C SER A 310 -5.29 3.27 -7.00
N GLN A 311 -4.86 2.24 -6.27
CA GLN A 311 -3.58 1.57 -6.46
C GLN A 311 -3.72 0.55 -7.60
N PRO A 312 -3.07 0.75 -8.76
CA PRO A 312 -3.29 -0.12 -9.91
C PRO A 312 -2.75 -1.55 -9.69
N PRO A 313 -3.18 -2.54 -10.50
CA PRO A 313 -2.65 -3.89 -10.41
C PRO A 313 -1.11 -3.94 -10.46
N GLY A 314 -0.52 -4.83 -9.66
CA GLY A 314 0.93 -4.96 -9.52
C GLY A 314 1.59 -3.85 -8.72
N THR A 315 0.82 -3.04 -8.00
CA THR A 315 1.32 -1.99 -7.11
C THR A 315 0.80 -2.16 -5.69
N ILE A 316 1.53 -1.59 -4.73
CA ILE A 316 1.12 -1.53 -3.33
C ILE A 316 1.73 -0.31 -2.64
N ASP A 317 0.91 0.38 -1.85
CA ASP A 317 1.37 1.37 -0.89
C ASP A 317 1.66 0.69 0.46
N THR A 318 2.94 0.41 0.71
CA THR A 318 3.40 -0.15 2.00
C THR A 318 3.40 0.87 3.14
N SER A 319 3.24 2.16 2.82
CA SER A 319 3.00 3.22 3.80
C SER A 319 1.57 3.15 4.36
N LEU A 320 0.69 2.29 3.84
CA LEU A 320 -0.60 2.01 4.50
C LEU A 320 -0.42 1.63 5.97
N VAL A 321 0.61 0.83 6.27
CA VAL A 321 0.97 0.49 7.64
C VAL A 321 1.76 1.63 8.25
N SER A 322 2.77 2.16 7.56
CA SER A 322 3.69 3.20 8.04
C SER A 322 3.43 4.55 7.39
N THR A 323 2.28 5.15 7.70
CA THR A 323 1.75 6.26 6.89
C THR A 323 2.58 7.52 6.97
N ASP A 324 3.14 7.93 5.83
CA ASP A 324 3.71 9.26 5.61
C ASP A 324 2.65 10.24 5.11
N HIS A 325 1.37 9.86 5.10
CA HIS A 325 0.24 10.64 4.60
C HIS A 325 0.33 10.97 3.11
N ILE A 326 0.87 10.06 2.30
CA ILE A 326 0.89 10.17 0.85
C ILE A 326 0.37 8.85 0.28
N ASN A 327 -0.67 8.89 -0.56
CA ASN A 327 -1.03 7.73 -1.38
C ASN A 327 0.03 7.55 -2.48
N ASN A 328 1.00 6.67 -2.25
CA ASN A 328 2.15 6.47 -3.14
C ASN A 328 2.32 5.01 -3.57
N PRO A 329 1.33 4.40 -4.29
CA PRO A 329 1.43 3.02 -4.72
C PRO A 329 2.69 2.79 -5.55
N ASN A 330 3.44 1.75 -5.19
CA ASN A 330 4.70 1.41 -5.84
C ASN A 330 4.59 0.06 -6.55
N THR A 331 5.20 -0.05 -7.73
CA THR A 331 5.37 -1.32 -8.43
C THR A 331 6.03 -2.34 -7.53
N ILE A 332 5.49 -3.55 -7.53
CA ILE A 332 6.17 -4.71 -6.97
C ILE A 332 7.36 -5.01 -7.89
N ASN A 333 8.55 -4.56 -7.48
CA ASN A 333 9.72 -4.56 -8.34
C ASN A 333 10.17 -5.98 -8.72
N ALA A 334 10.49 -6.16 -10.00
CA ALA A 334 11.27 -7.30 -10.44
C ALA A 334 12.70 -7.23 -9.89
N ILE A 335 13.26 -8.38 -9.53
CA ILE A 335 14.60 -8.53 -8.96
C ILE A 335 15.50 -9.18 -10.01
N PHE A 336 16.05 -8.34 -10.88
CA PHE A 336 16.98 -8.76 -11.94
C PHE A 336 18.43 -8.44 -11.59
N ASP A 337 19.33 -9.28 -12.07
CA ASP A 337 20.79 -9.19 -12.06
C ASP A 337 21.38 -8.45 -10.85
N VAL A 338 21.07 -8.95 -9.66
CA VAL A 338 21.55 -8.39 -8.39
C VAL A 338 23.08 -8.32 -8.32
N PRO A 339 23.85 -9.32 -8.82
CA PRO A 339 25.30 -9.21 -8.91
C PRO A 339 25.79 -8.00 -9.72
N ALA A 340 25.24 -7.75 -10.91
CA ALA A 340 25.62 -6.58 -11.71
C ALA A 340 25.20 -5.26 -11.01
N ARG A 341 24.09 -5.28 -10.27
CA ARG A 341 23.68 -4.14 -9.45
C ARG A 341 24.65 -3.86 -8.30
N PHE A 342 25.15 -4.88 -7.60
CA PHE A 342 26.18 -4.70 -6.58
C PHE A 342 27.51 -4.22 -7.17
N ALA A 343 27.90 -4.75 -8.34
CA ALA A 343 29.07 -4.23 -9.06
C ALA A 343 28.89 -2.75 -9.40
N ARG A 344 27.67 -2.32 -9.76
CA ARG A 344 27.36 -0.91 -9.96
C ARG A 344 27.46 -0.09 -8.66
N ALA A 345 26.93 -0.62 -7.56
CA ALA A 345 26.98 0.04 -6.26
C ALA A 345 28.43 0.34 -5.85
N ALA A 346 29.34 -0.63 -6.05
CA ALA A 346 30.76 -0.50 -5.74
C ALA A 346 31.49 0.58 -6.56
N ALA A 347 30.94 0.99 -7.72
CA ALA A 347 31.49 2.05 -8.54
C ALA A 347 30.90 3.44 -8.23
N ASN A 348 29.82 3.52 -7.45
CA ASN A 348 29.20 4.78 -7.04
C ASN A 348 29.91 5.39 -5.82
N THR A 349 29.71 6.68 -5.58
CA THR A 349 30.23 7.32 -4.36
C THR A 349 29.56 6.75 -3.11
N THR A 350 30.37 6.49 -2.08
CA THR A 350 29.87 6.05 -0.77
C THR A 350 29.09 7.16 -0.07
N GLU A 351 28.19 6.78 0.85
CA GLU A 351 27.42 7.71 1.67
C GLU A 351 27.70 7.54 3.16
N ARG A 352 27.78 8.67 3.89
CA ARG A 352 27.98 8.71 5.34
C ARG A 352 26.80 8.07 6.07
N GLN A 353 27.10 7.19 7.00
CA GLN A 353 26.14 6.47 7.82
C GLN A 353 26.09 7.06 9.24
N SER A 354 24.92 7.02 9.86
CA SER A 354 24.76 7.35 11.28
C SER A 354 25.22 6.19 12.16
N ALA A 355 25.49 6.45 13.45
CA ALA A 355 25.79 5.39 14.42
C ALA A 355 24.69 4.31 14.51
N ALA A 356 23.43 4.69 14.28
CA ALA A 356 22.31 3.76 14.28
C ALA A 356 22.29 2.87 13.04
N ASN A 357 22.70 3.39 11.87
CA ASN A 357 22.85 2.59 10.65
C ASN A 357 23.99 1.58 10.79
N LEU A 358 25.07 1.94 11.50
CA LEU A 358 26.24 1.07 11.68
C LEU A 358 25.96 -0.19 12.49
N LEU A 359 24.85 -0.24 13.23
CA LEU A 359 24.39 -1.46 13.89
C LEU A 359 23.98 -2.55 12.91
N ILE A 360 23.56 -2.17 11.69
CA ILE A 360 23.21 -3.11 10.63
C ILE A 360 24.51 -3.52 9.91
N PRO A 361 24.77 -4.81 9.69
CA PRO A 361 25.87 -5.28 8.85
C PRO A 361 25.85 -4.71 7.42
N SER A 362 26.96 -4.82 6.70
CA SER A 362 27.05 -4.47 5.26
C SER A 362 27.43 -5.71 4.46
N ILE A 363 26.97 -5.80 3.20
CA ILE A 363 27.44 -6.82 2.24
C ILE A 363 28.58 -6.24 1.40
N GLU A 364 28.47 -4.96 1.05
CA GLU A 364 29.35 -4.27 0.11
C GLU A 364 30.64 -3.76 0.73
N ASP A 365 30.63 -3.51 2.04
CA ASP A 365 31.71 -2.84 2.75
C ASP A 365 32.17 -3.62 3.97
N VAL A 366 33.38 -3.30 4.42
CA VAL A 366 33.92 -3.85 5.68
C VAL A 366 33.01 -3.49 6.87
N PRO A 367 32.87 -4.39 7.86
CA PRO A 367 32.05 -4.13 9.04
C PRO A 367 32.42 -2.82 9.73
N GLY A 368 31.41 -2.02 10.06
CA GLY A 368 31.59 -0.74 10.77
C GLY A 368 32.05 0.44 9.92
N ALA A 369 32.22 0.30 8.59
CA ALA A 369 32.54 1.41 7.70
C ALA A 369 31.50 2.55 7.82
N ASP A 370 31.98 3.74 8.19
CA ASP A 370 31.18 4.96 8.39
C ASP A 370 30.70 5.59 7.07
N ARG A 371 31.31 5.21 5.95
CA ARG A 371 30.82 5.44 4.59
C ARG A 371 30.60 4.10 3.89
N ARG A 372 29.43 3.93 3.27
CA ARG A 372 29.04 2.66 2.63
C ARG A 372 28.64 2.83 1.17
N HIS A 373 28.90 1.81 0.37
CA HIS A 373 28.29 1.61 -0.95
C HIS A 373 26.89 1.03 -0.77
N PHE A 374 26.00 1.31 -1.72
CA PHE A 374 24.63 0.84 -1.64
C PHE A 374 23.97 0.79 -3.03
N PRO A 375 23.10 -0.20 -3.25
CA PRO A 375 22.54 -0.54 -4.57
C PRO A 375 21.30 0.28 -4.94
N ARG A 376 20.76 1.10 -4.02
CA ARG A 376 19.59 1.98 -4.21
C ARG A 376 18.35 1.23 -4.72
N VAL A 377 17.98 0.12 -4.09
CA VAL A 377 16.82 -0.73 -4.41
C VAL A 377 15.51 0.03 -4.46
N LEU A 378 15.27 0.98 -3.57
CA LEU A 378 14.02 1.73 -3.51
C LEU A 378 13.95 2.79 -4.61
N LEU A 379 12.73 3.11 -5.06
CA LEU A 379 12.48 4.00 -6.21
C LEU A 379 12.98 5.43 -6.00
N ASP A 380 13.07 5.87 -4.75
CA ASP A 380 13.61 7.14 -4.26
C ASP A 380 15.09 7.02 -3.83
N GLY A 381 15.64 5.81 -3.81
CA GLY A 381 17.01 5.53 -3.38
C GLY A 381 17.26 5.79 -1.89
N SER A 382 16.22 5.70 -1.06
CA SER A 382 16.29 5.91 0.39
C SER A 382 16.96 4.77 1.16
N ASP A 383 17.06 3.57 0.59
CA ASP A 383 17.78 2.40 1.14
C ASP A 383 19.30 2.56 1.03
N SER A 384 19.80 3.62 1.64
CA SER A 384 21.16 4.10 1.52
C SER A 384 22.11 3.53 2.59
N CYS A 385 21.78 2.34 3.10
CA CYS A 385 22.52 1.63 4.14
C CYS A 385 23.16 0.31 3.70
N GLY A 386 23.07 -0.02 2.40
CA GLY A 386 23.63 -1.24 1.80
C GLY A 386 22.61 -2.35 1.59
N GLY A 387 23.01 -3.39 0.87
CA GLY A 387 22.17 -4.52 0.46
C GLY A 387 21.67 -5.34 1.65
N PHE A 388 22.48 -5.47 2.70
CA PHE A 388 22.04 -6.12 3.94
C PHE A 388 20.83 -5.39 4.56
N ALA A 389 20.89 -4.06 4.61
CA ALA A 389 19.82 -3.23 5.12
C ALA A 389 18.56 -3.33 4.23
N ALA A 390 18.73 -3.44 2.91
CA ALA A 390 17.62 -3.69 2.00
C ALA A 390 16.95 -5.04 2.28
N PHE A 391 17.71 -6.12 2.43
CA PHE A 391 17.18 -7.46 2.68
C PHE A 391 16.53 -7.61 4.06
N ILE A 392 17.16 -7.07 5.12
CA ILE A 392 16.61 -7.17 6.47
C ILE A 392 15.31 -6.39 6.62
N ARG A 393 15.14 -5.30 5.86
CA ARG A 393 13.94 -4.46 5.90
C ARG A 393 12.69 -5.12 5.30
N VAL A 394 12.83 -6.05 4.35
CA VAL A 394 11.65 -6.62 3.67
C VAL A 394 10.70 -7.34 4.65
N PRO A 395 11.16 -8.24 5.54
CA PRO A 395 10.31 -8.81 6.58
C PRO A 395 9.68 -7.77 7.53
N LEU A 396 10.37 -6.66 7.80
CA LEU A 396 9.83 -5.58 8.63
C LEU A 396 8.64 -4.89 7.98
N ASN A 397 8.71 -4.62 6.68
CA ASN A 397 7.61 -3.99 5.93
C ASN A 397 6.31 -4.81 5.98
N ILE A 398 6.41 -6.12 6.24
CA ILE A 398 5.28 -7.04 6.36
C ILE A 398 5.00 -7.45 7.81
N GLY A 399 5.55 -6.74 8.81
CA GLY A 399 5.11 -6.84 10.21
C GLY A 399 6.03 -7.56 11.20
N THR A 400 7.28 -7.90 10.83
CA THR A 400 8.24 -8.44 11.81
C THR A 400 8.41 -7.49 13.00
N TYR A 401 8.34 -8.05 14.22
CA TYR A 401 8.43 -7.33 15.49
C TYR A 401 7.32 -6.27 15.67
N SER A 402 6.08 -6.74 15.57
CA SER A 402 4.83 -5.99 15.69
C SER A 402 4.73 -5.09 16.94
N GLU A 403 5.39 -5.47 18.02
CA GLU A 403 5.35 -4.80 19.32
C GLU A 403 6.09 -3.45 19.30
N GLU A 404 7.13 -3.33 18.47
CA GLU A 404 7.78 -2.04 18.23
C GLU A 404 6.99 -1.20 17.21
N TRP A 405 6.42 -1.85 16.18
CA TRP A 405 5.52 -1.20 15.23
C TRP A 405 4.35 -0.49 15.92
N ALA A 406 3.73 -1.15 16.89
CA ALA A 406 2.62 -0.60 17.69
C ALA A 406 3.01 0.66 18.49
N LYS A 407 4.31 0.88 18.73
CA LYS A 407 4.82 2.10 19.38
C LYS A 407 5.14 3.20 18.37
N CYS A 408 5.62 2.85 17.18
CA CYS A 408 6.18 3.82 16.23
C CYS A 408 5.15 4.81 15.67
N HIS A 409 3.89 4.40 15.51
CA HIS A 409 2.78 5.27 15.10
C HIS A 409 1.43 4.54 15.32
N ASN A 410 0.30 5.21 15.03
CA ASN A 410 -0.99 4.51 14.90
C ASN A 410 -1.14 4.03 13.44
N PRO A 411 -1.03 2.72 13.15
CA PRO A 411 -0.90 2.19 11.78
C PRO A 411 -2.17 2.30 10.93
N ILE A 412 -3.32 2.72 11.47
CA ILE A 412 -4.56 2.78 10.67
C ILE A 412 -5.11 4.20 10.56
N VAL A 413 -5.03 5.00 11.63
CA VAL A 413 -5.58 6.36 11.63
C VAL A 413 -4.50 7.45 11.61
N GLY A 414 -3.22 7.10 11.80
CA GLY A 414 -2.08 7.97 11.49
C GLY A 414 -1.93 9.26 12.32
N TYR A 415 -2.76 9.53 13.34
CA TYR A 415 -2.72 10.81 14.06
C TYR A 415 -1.59 10.99 15.09
N ARG A 416 -0.75 9.97 15.30
CA ARG A 416 0.43 10.11 16.16
C ARG A 416 1.63 10.41 15.26
N PRO A 417 2.47 11.41 15.60
CA PRO A 417 3.74 11.62 14.91
C PRO A 417 4.53 10.31 14.84
N GLN A 418 5.18 10.08 13.71
CA GLN A 418 6.03 8.90 13.56
C GLN A 418 7.21 8.94 14.53
N MET A 419 7.70 7.76 14.87
CA MET A 419 8.97 7.57 15.57
C MET A 419 9.85 6.56 14.82
N PRO A 420 11.18 6.64 14.98
CA PRO A 420 12.09 5.69 14.36
C PRO A 420 11.86 4.26 14.82
N PHE A 421 11.84 3.33 13.87
CA PHE A 421 11.95 1.90 14.16
C PHE A 421 13.41 1.59 14.51
N ARG A 422 13.72 1.56 15.81
CA ARG A 422 15.10 1.50 16.29
C ARG A 422 15.68 0.10 16.18
N VAL A 423 16.69 -0.08 15.33
CA VAL A 423 17.49 -1.31 15.20
C VAL A 423 18.01 -1.81 16.56
N SER A 424 18.47 -0.90 17.43
CA SER A 424 18.94 -1.27 18.77
C SER A 424 17.85 -1.90 19.65
N SER A 425 16.58 -1.50 19.46
CA SER A 425 15.46 -2.13 20.16
C SER A 425 15.24 -3.54 19.64
N SER A 426 15.27 -3.71 18.31
CA SER A 426 15.07 -4.99 17.65
C SER A 426 16.16 -6.01 18.04
N GLN A 427 17.43 -5.60 18.02
CA GLN A 427 18.55 -6.45 18.44
C GLN A 427 18.46 -6.89 19.91
N ARG A 428 17.95 -6.04 20.81
CA ARG A 428 17.80 -6.38 22.23
C ARG A 428 16.59 -7.26 22.52
N ASN A 429 15.47 -7.02 21.84
CA ASN A 429 14.16 -7.46 22.32
C ASN A 429 13.41 -8.39 21.36
N SER A 430 13.86 -8.59 20.13
CA SER A 430 13.14 -9.40 19.14
C SER A 430 13.95 -10.61 18.70
N VAL A 431 13.48 -11.81 19.08
CA VAL A 431 14.06 -13.08 18.62
C VAL A 431 13.92 -13.22 17.10
N PHE A 432 12.79 -12.80 16.52
CA PHE A 432 12.58 -12.86 15.07
C PHE A 432 13.56 -11.95 14.32
N TRP A 433 13.84 -10.73 14.85
CA TRP A 433 14.88 -9.87 14.30
C TRP A 433 16.26 -10.55 14.36
N GLN A 434 16.65 -11.07 15.53
CA GLN A 434 17.96 -11.72 15.71
C GLN A 434 18.14 -12.91 14.78
N VAL A 435 17.08 -13.72 14.58
CA VAL A 435 17.08 -14.82 13.61
C VAL A 435 17.17 -14.28 12.17
N ASN A 436 16.47 -13.19 11.86
CA ASN A 436 16.52 -12.56 10.55
C ASN A 436 17.95 -12.13 10.21
N GLU A 437 18.52 -11.29 11.08
CA GLU A 437 19.85 -10.70 10.96
C GLU A 437 20.94 -11.77 10.90
N ARG A 438 20.92 -12.74 11.82
CA ARG A 438 21.99 -13.73 11.93
C ARG A 438 21.97 -14.79 10.84
N TYR A 439 20.79 -15.21 10.38
CA TYR A 439 20.65 -16.38 9.52
C TYR A 439 19.95 -16.08 8.20
N ARG A 440 18.78 -15.45 8.23
CA ARG A 440 17.89 -15.37 7.08
C ARG A 440 18.37 -14.37 6.03
N VAL A 441 18.89 -13.21 6.44
CA VAL A 441 19.46 -12.23 5.52
C VAL A 441 20.68 -12.77 4.76
N PRO A 442 21.66 -13.43 5.40
CA PRO A 442 22.72 -14.13 4.68
C PRO A 442 22.21 -15.16 3.64
N TYR A 443 21.14 -15.90 3.97
CA TYR A 443 20.54 -16.84 3.02
C TYR A 443 19.88 -16.12 1.84
N LEU A 444 19.14 -15.02 2.09
CA LEU A 444 18.56 -14.20 1.03
C LEU A 444 19.64 -13.64 0.10
N ALA A 445 20.72 -13.11 0.66
CA ALA A 445 21.87 -12.63 -0.11
C ALA A 445 22.45 -13.75 -0.98
N ALA A 446 22.69 -14.93 -0.40
CA ALA A 446 23.20 -16.09 -1.13
C ALA A 446 22.28 -16.49 -2.30
N PHE A 447 20.96 -16.44 -2.12
CA PHE A 447 19.99 -16.71 -3.20
C PHE A 447 20.05 -15.64 -4.30
N PHE A 448 19.91 -14.37 -3.96
CA PHE A 448 19.82 -13.31 -4.96
C PHE A 448 21.14 -13.09 -5.73
N THR A 449 22.28 -13.46 -5.14
CA THR A 449 23.58 -13.44 -5.83
C THR A 449 24.01 -14.80 -6.38
N PHE A 450 23.16 -15.82 -6.30
CA PHE A 450 23.50 -17.18 -6.70
C PHE A 450 23.83 -17.25 -8.20
N LYS A 451 25.01 -17.78 -8.54
CA LYS A 451 25.45 -18.04 -9.91
C LYS A 451 26.05 -19.45 -10.00
N THR A 452 25.80 -20.14 -11.11
CA THR A 452 26.46 -21.42 -11.44
C THR A 452 27.60 -21.22 -12.44
N SER A 453 28.52 -22.17 -12.49
CA SER A 453 29.53 -22.22 -13.55
C SER A 453 28.96 -22.86 -14.83
N ALA A 454 29.46 -22.44 -16.00
CA ALA A 454 29.16 -23.15 -17.24
C ALA A 454 29.78 -24.55 -17.19
N ARG A 455 29.04 -25.59 -17.61
CA ARG A 455 29.46 -26.99 -17.46
C ARG A 455 28.99 -27.90 -18.59
N SER A 456 29.76 -28.95 -18.87
CA SER A 456 29.41 -29.93 -19.91
C SER A 456 28.29 -30.86 -19.43
N LEU A 457 27.31 -31.12 -20.29
CA LEU A 457 26.23 -32.07 -20.04
C LEU A 457 26.71 -33.52 -20.30
N LYS A 458 26.22 -34.49 -19.50
CA LYS A 458 26.41 -35.93 -19.75
C LYS A 458 25.66 -36.31 -21.04
N GLY A 459 26.39 -36.47 -22.15
CA GLY A 459 25.83 -36.74 -23.48
C GLY A 459 26.28 -35.79 -24.58
N GLY A 460 27.10 -34.77 -24.25
CA GLY A 460 27.58 -33.75 -25.19
C GLY A 460 26.69 -32.50 -25.17
N GLY A 461 27.33 -31.32 -25.13
CA GLY A 461 26.66 -30.00 -24.98
C GLY A 461 27.15 -29.23 -23.75
N MET A 462 26.97 -27.91 -23.74
CA MET A 462 27.39 -27.03 -22.63
C MET A 462 26.18 -26.33 -22.02
N LEU A 463 25.99 -26.50 -20.72
CA LEU A 463 25.07 -25.69 -19.93
C LEU A 463 25.78 -24.39 -19.55
N PRO A 464 25.27 -23.20 -19.92
CA PRO A 464 25.88 -21.94 -19.54
C PRO A 464 25.64 -21.63 -18.07
N ALA A 465 26.45 -20.71 -17.55
CA ALA A 465 26.28 -20.15 -16.23
C ALA A 465 24.86 -19.59 -16.06
N GLN A 466 24.19 -19.96 -14.97
CA GLN A 466 22.87 -19.50 -14.60
C GLN A 466 22.99 -18.49 -13.45
N ASN A 467 22.01 -17.60 -13.34
CA ASN A 467 21.88 -16.67 -12.22
C ASN A 467 20.44 -16.77 -11.68
N ALA A 468 20.28 -16.84 -10.37
CA ALA A 468 18.95 -16.86 -9.74
C ALA A 468 18.12 -15.60 -10.04
N THR A 469 18.77 -14.49 -10.37
CA THR A 469 18.15 -13.23 -10.77
C THR A 469 18.34 -12.92 -12.25
N ALA A 470 18.55 -13.94 -13.10
CA ALA A 470 18.75 -13.74 -14.53
C ALA A 470 17.58 -12.97 -15.17
N ALA A 471 17.92 -12.09 -16.11
CA ALA A 471 16.93 -11.42 -16.95
C ALA A 471 16.13 -12.45 -17.77
N MET A 472 14.84 -12.18 -17.93
CA MET A 472 13.90 -12.99 -18.71
C MET A 472 13.85 -12.46 -20.14
N LYS A 473 14.79 -12.93 -20.98
CA LYS A 473 14.89 -12.48 -22.37
C LYS A 473 13.67 -12.93 -23.18
N LEU A 474 13.08 -12.02 -23.97
CA LEU A 474 11.94 -12.35 -24.83
C LEU A 474 12.26 -13.51 -25.78
N TYR A 475 13.51 -13.62 -26.23
CA TYR A 475 13.98 -14.69 -27.10
C TYR A 475 13.71 -16.10 -26.55
N ASP A 476 13.74 -16.26 -25.22
CA ASP A 476 13.55 -17.54 -24.54
C ASP A 476 12.07 -17.83 -24.21
N ALA A 477 11.16 -16.91 -24.55
CA ALA A 477 9.74 -17.01 -24.23
C ALA A 477 8.99 -18.00 -25.14
N LYS A 478 8.25 -18.91 -24.51
CA LYS A 478 7.48 -19.97 -25.19
C LYS A 478 5.99 -19.63 -25.28
N ALA A 479 5.30 -20.26 -26.24
CA ALA A 479 3.84 -20.22 -26.29
C ALA A 479 3.24 -20.85 -25.03
N THR A 480 2.10 -20.34 -24.60
CA THR A 480 1.29 -20.97 -23.55
C THR A 480 0.71 -22.29 -24.07
N VAL A 481 1.13 -23.43 -23.51
CA VAL A 481 0.63 -24.77 -23.91
C VAL A 481 -0.47 -25.21 -22.94
N GLY A 482 -1.67 -25.52 -23.47
CA GLY A 482 -2.86 -25.84 -22.69
C GLY A 482 -2.69 -27.03 -21.72
N ALA A 483 -3.25 -26.91 -20.51
CA ALA A 483 -3.30 -28.00 -19.54
C ALA A 483 -4.20 -29.13 -20.08
N GLY A 484 -3.63 -30.32 -20.28
CA GLY A 484 -4.35 -31.51 -20.74
C GLY A 484 -4.05 -31.97 -22.17
N ALA A 485 -3.29 -31.20 -22.96
CA ALA A 485 -2.63 -31.77 -24.12
C ALA A 485 -1.42 -32.56 -23.63
N ALA A 486 -1.53 -33.89 -23.55
CA ALA A 486 -0.33 -34.71 -23.68
C ALA A 486 0.36 -34.22 -24.95
N ALA A 487 1.61 -33.77 -24.85
CA ALA A 487 2.38 -33.44 -26.04
C ALA A 487 2.26 -34.65 -26.98
N SER A 488 1.52 -34.50 -28.08
CA SER A 488 1.51 -35.56 -29.07
C SER A 488 2.97 -35.76 -29.48
N PRO A 489 3.46 -37.00 -29.63
CA PRO A 489 4.81 -37.23 -30.12
C PRO A 489 5.08 -36.50 -31.46
N ASP A 490 4.01 -36.16 -32.20
CA ASP A 490 4.04 -35.39 -33.44
C ASP A 490 3.89 -33.85 -33.26
N ASP A 491 3.48 -33.35 -32.08
CA ASP A 491 3.55 -31.91 -31.74
C ASP A 491 5.00 -31.48 -31.39
N GLY A 492 5.89 -32.46 -31.29
CA GLY A 492 7.33 -32.29 -31.21
C GLY A 492 7.93 -31.87 -32.55
N LYS A 493 7.80 -30.59 -32.93
CA LYS A 493 8.77 -29.84 -33.77
C LYS A 493 8.37 -28.35 -33.88
N ALA A 494 9.24 -27.47 -33.37
CA ALA A 494 9.30 -26.01 -33.57
C ALA A 494 8.12 -25.11 -33.08
N GLY A 495 6.84 -25.46 -33.29
CA GLY A 495 5.73 -24.50 -33.23
C GLY A 495 5.49 -23.77 -31.89
N ALA A 496 5.66 -24.45 -30.74
CA ALA A 496 5.38 -23.91 -29.40
C ALA A 496 6.56 -23.14 -28.76
N GLN A 497 7.78 -23.27 -29.28
CA GLN A 497 8.98 -22.65 -28.69
C GLN A 497 9.36 -21.30 -29.30
N ASP A 498 8.55 -20.77 -30.22
CA ASP A 498 8.98 -19.71 -31.13
C ASP A 498 8.18 -18.39 -31.01
N VAL A 499 7.32 -18.18 -30.01
CA VAL A 499 6.55 -16.91 -29.91
C VAL A 499 7.47 -15.70 -29.77
N GLY A 500 8.35 -15.72 -28.76
CA GLY A 500 9.29 -14.62 -28.55
C GLY A 500 10.28 -14.45 -29.70
N ARG A 501 10.67 -15.55 -30.35
CA ARG A 501 11.56 -15.54 -31.53
C ARG A 501 10.88 -14.92 -32.75
N ARG A 502 9.66 -15.37 -33.07
CA ARG A 502 8.84 -14.80 -34.15
C ARG A 502 8.57 -13.32 -33.92
N GLU A 503 8.37 -12.90 -32.67
CA GLU A 503 8.21 -11.50 -32.33
C GLU A 503 9.48 -10.69 -32.64
N LEU A 504 10.66 -11.21 -32.28
CA LEU A 504 11.94 -10.55 -32.57
C LEU A 504 12.28 -10.53 -34.07
N GLU A 505 11.85 -11.55 -34.82
CA GLU A 505 12.03 -11.65 -36.28
C GLU A 505 11.20 -10.63 -37.07
N LYS A 506 10.17 -10.01 -36.47
CA LYS A 506 9.43 -8.90 -37.09
C LYS A 506 10.31 -7.68 -37.36
N ASN A 507 11.43 -7.53 -36.64
CA ASN A 507 12.40 -6.46 -36.83
C ASN A 507 13.75 -7.04 -37.29
N SER A 508 14.35 -6.41 -38.30
CA SER A 508 15.65 -6.83 -38.82
C SER A 508 16.76 -6.62 -37.78
N ASP A 509 17.87 -7.34 -37.92
CA ASP A 509 19.05 -7.13 -37.07
C ASP A 509 19.56 -5.67 -37.19
N LEU A 510 19.41 -5.05 -38.37
CA LEU A 510 19.75 -3.64 -38.58
C LEU A 510 18.88 -2.70 -37.75
N ASP A 511 17.57 -2.94 -37.63
CA ASP A 511 16.67 -2.11 -36.83
C ASP A 511 17.09 -2.16 -35.35
N ARG A 512 17.37 -3.37 -34.84
CA ARG A 512 17.86 -3.60 -33.47
C ARG A 512 19.22 -2.92 -33.22
N LEU A 513 20.15 -2.99 -34.17
CA LEU A 513 21.45 -2.30 -34.08
C LEU A 513 21.32 -0.77 -34.13
N ARG A 514 20.39 -0.23 -34.94
CA ARG A 514 20.08 1.21 -34.93
C ARG A 514 19.48 1.61 -33.58
N GLY A 515 18.57 0.80 -33.04
CA GLY A 515 17.99 0.99 -31.70
C GLY A 515 19.03 1.03 -30.59
N ARG A 516 19.99 0.11 -30.62
CA ARG A 516 21.14 0.10 -29.70
C ARG A 516 21.92 1.42 -29.76
N ARG A 517 22.12 1.97 -30.96
CA ARG A 517 22.78 3.28 -31.13
C ARG A 517 21.94 4.42 -30.56
N VAL A 518 20.63 4.39 -30.78
CA VAL A 518 19.69 5.37 -30.20
C VAL A 518 19.75 5.31 -28.66
N PHE A 519 19.78 4.12 -28.08
CA PHE A 519 19.93 3.89 -26.65
C PHE A 519 21.25 4.48 -26.11
N LEU A 520 22.39 4.16 -26.73
CA LEU A 520 23.69 4.70 -26.30
C LEU A 520 23.74 6.23 -26.37
N LYS A 521 23.11 6.82 -27.39
CA LYS A 521 23.06 8.27 -27.60
C LYS A 521 22.14 9.01 -26.63
N ASN A 522 21.03 8.41 -26.20
CA ASN A 522 19.96 9.15 -25.51
C ASN A 522 19.61 8.61 -24.11
N CYS A 523 19.85 7.33 -23.83
CA CYS A 523 19.32 6.64 -22.66
C CYS A 523 20.41 6.13 -21.70
N ALA A 524 21.58 5.75 -22.23
CA ALA A 524 22.61 5.04 -21.47
C ALA A 524 23.15 5.81 -20.24
N ILE A 525 23.11 7.15 -20.24
CA ILE A 525 23.55 7.97 -19.10
C ILE A 525 22.76 7.67 -17.82
N CYS A 526 21.46 7.39 -17.96
CA CYS A 526 20.59 7.03 -16.83
C CYS A 526 20.36 5.52 -16.75
N HIS A 527 20.27 4.84 -17.90
CA HIS A 527 19.82 3.44 -17.99
C HIS A 527 20.93 2.44 -18.33
N SER A 528 22.20 2.73 -18.04
CA SER A 528 23.26 1.72 -18.09
C SER A 528 24.03 1.66 -16.78
N SER A 529 24.23 0.45 -16.26
CA SER A 529 25.12 0.27 -15.11
C SER A 529 26.58 0.41 -15.51
N LYS A 530 26.92 0.01 -16.75
CA LYS A 530 28.23 0.28 -17.35
C LYS A 530 28.36 1.77 -17.66
N GLN A 531 29.30 2.42 -16.98
CA GLN A 531 29.65 3.83 -17.22
C GLN A 531 31.17 3.94 -17.39
N PRO A 532 31.66 5.05 -17.96
CA PRO A 532 33.10 5.31 -18.02
C PRO A 532 33.75 5.27 -16.63
N GLY A 533 34.99 4.76 -16.52
CA GLY A 533 35.65 4.55 -15.22
C GLY A 533 36.01 5.84 -14.47
N ASP A 534 36.40 6.89 -15.19
CA ASP A 534 36.71 8.23 -14.66
C ASP A 534 35.49 9.17 -14.74
N PHE A 535 34.37 8.77 -14.14
CA PHE A 535 33.07 9.42 -14.32
C PHE A 535 32.43 9.83 -13.00
N ARG A 536 32.02 11.09 -12.89
CA ARG A 536 31.15 11.59 -11.81
C ARG A 536 29.98 12.35 -12.40
N LEU A 537 28.82 12.23 -11.77
CA LEU A 537 27.61 12.98 -12.10
C LEU A 537 27.13 13.78 -10.91
N SER A 538 26.72 15.02 -11.16
CA SER A 538 25.93 15.83 -10.23
C SER A 538 24.83 16.57 -10.98
N PHE A 539 23.86 17.09 -10.24
CA PHE A 539 22.75 17.87 -10.77
C PHE A 539 22.84 19.31 -10.25
N GLU A 540 22.61 20.28 -11.13
CA GLU A 540 22.76 21.70 -10.84
C GLU A 540 21.49 22.47 -11.22
N THR A 541 21.08 23.39 -10.35
CA THR A 541 19.96 24.32 -10.59
C THR A 541 20.42 25.57 -11.32
N THR A 542 21.69 25.97 -11.14
CA THR A 542 22.29 27.12 -11.81
C THR A 542 22.92 26.74 -13.14
N GLU A 543 22.69 27.56 -14.14
CA GLU A 543 23.30 27.39 -15.46
C GLU A 543 24.83 27.59 -15.38
N PRO A 544 25.66 26.75 -16.04
CA PRO A 544 27.09 26.96 -16.11
C PRO A 544 27.45 28.24 -16.87
N GLU A 545 28.65 28.75 -16.62
CA GLU A 545 29.22 29.86 -17.39
C GLU A 545 29.27 29.50 -18.89
N GLY A 546 28.71 30.38 -19.74
CA GLY A 546 28.56 30.12 -21.19
C GLY A 546 27.34 29.28 -21.59
N GLY A 547 26.47 28.91 -20.63
CA GLY A 547 25.22 28.22 -20.88
C GLY A 547 25.35 26.71 -21.07
N TRP A 548 24.23 25.98 -20.95
CA TRP A 548 24.24 24.51 -21.08
C TRP A 548 24.72 24.01 -22.44
N LYS A 549 24.44 24.75 -23.52
CA LYS A 549 24.86 24.40 -24.88
C LYS A 549 26.37 24.50 -25.09
N GLY A 550 27.03 25.43 -24.40
CA GLY A 550 28.49 25.61 -24.45
C GLY A 550 29.26 24.77 -23.43
N TYR A 551 28.57 24.02 -22.58
CA TYR A 551 29.16 23.32 -21.45
C TYR A 551 30.22 22.29 -21.86
N THR A 552 31.39 22.38 -21.24
CA THR A 552 32.51 21.45 -21.43
C THR A 552 32.85 20.78 -20.10
N VAL A 553 33.31 19.52 -20.16
CA VAL A 553 33.82 18.84 -18.97
C VAL A 553 35.29 19.21 -18.78
N GLY A 554 35.66 19.65 -17.58
CA GLY A 554 37.04 20.03 -17.28
C GLY A 554 38.00 18.85 -17.40
N ALA A 555 39.29 19.12 -17.65
CA ALA A 555 40.34 18.10 -17.80
C ALA A 555 40.70 17.34 -16.51
N GLN A 556 39.96 17.56 -15.41
CA GLN A 556 40.20 16.93 -14.12
C GLN A 556 39.81 15.44 -14.17
N ALA A 557 40.65 14.58 -13.61
CA ALA A 557 40.38 13.16 -13.43
C ALA A 557 39.92 12.89 -11.98
N PRO A 558 38.76 12.25 -11.74
CA PRO A 558 37.79 11.81 -12.74
C PRO A 558 36.97 12.96 -13.34
N ALA A 559 36.52 12.81 -14.59
CA ALA A 559 35.73 13.81 -15.30
C ALA A 559 34.36 13.99 -14.62
N HIS A 560 34.03 15.23 -14.23
CA HIS A 560 32.81 15.55 -13.50
C HIS A 560 31.78 16.24 -14.38
N TYR A 561 30.72 15.51 -14.70
CA TYR A 561 29.60 15.95 -15.52
C TYR A 561 28.51 16.56 -14.64
N LYS A 562 28.19 17.82 -14.89
CA LYS A 562 27.05 18.52 -14.29
C LYS A 562 25.86 18.41 -15.22
N LEU A 563 24.72 17.97 -14.71
CA LEU A 563 23.46 17.82 -15.46
C LEU A 563 22.45 18.87 -14.97
N PRO A 564 21.59 19.40 -15.84
CA PRO A 564 20.55 20.33 -15.43
C PRO A 564 19.48 19.63 -14.58
N MET A 565 18.98 20.30 -13.53
CA MET A 565 17.79 19.86 -12.78
C MET A 565 16.46 20.13 -13.51
N SER A 566 16.46 21.00 -14.52
CA SER A 566 15.27 21.34 -15.31
C SER A 566 15.28 20.62 -16.65
N PHE A 567 14.15 19.98 -17.00
CA PHE A 567 14.00 19.38 -18.33
C PHE A 567 14.10 20.41 -19.47
N GLN A 568 13.73 21.68 -19.22
CA GLN A 568 13.80 22.74 -20.24
C GLN A 568 15.24 22.94 -20.76
N SER A 569 16.25 22.72 -19.92
CA SER A 569 17.66 22.84 -20.28
C SER A 569 18.25 21.55 -20.87
N TRP A 570 17.48 20.46 -20.93
CA TRP A 570 17.98 19.15 -21.34
C TRP A 570 18.41 19.10 -22.81
N SER A 571 17.67 19.77 -23.70
CA SER A 571 18.02 19.85 -25.13
C SER A 571 19.35 20.55 -25.36
N ASP A 572 19.59 21.66 -24.65
CA ASP A 572 20.84 22.42 -24.73
C ASP A 572 22.00 21.63 -24.16
N PHE A 573 21.81 20.96 -23.03
CA PHE A 573 22.81 20.06 -22.46
C PHE A 573 23.17 18.91 -23.43
N LYS A 574 22.18 18.27 -24.08
CA LYS A 574 22.45 17.22 -25.08
C LYS A 574 23.21 17.72 -26.31
N ALA A 575 23.14 19.02 -26.62
CA ALA A 575 23.88 19.64 -27.71
C ALA A 575 25.31 20.06 -27.32
N SER A 576 25.68 19.91 -26.04
CA SER A 576 26.97 20.37 -25.52
C SER A 576 28.15 19.47 -25.90
N PRO A 577 29.38 20.02 -25.96
CA PRO A 577 30.59 19.23 -26.09
C PRO A 577 30.78 18.19 -24.97
N ALA A 578 30.34 18.50 -23.74
CA ALA A 578 30.37 17.55 -22.64
C ALA A 578 29.52 16.31 -22.96
N TYR A 579 28.27 16.46 -23.39
CA TYR A 579 27.44 15.30 -23.71
C TYR A 579 27.99 14.49 -24.89
N ALA A 580 28.58 15.15 -25.89
CA ALA A 580 29.28 14.47 -26.98
C ALA A 580 30.48 13.64 -26.50
N ASP A 581 31.26 14.15 -25.52
CA ASP A 581 32.34 13.40 -24.87
C ASP A 581 31.81 12.15 -24.17
N TYR A 582 30.71 12.28 -23.43
CA TYR A 582 30.05 11.15 -22.77
C TYR A 582 29.62 10.08 -23.77
N VAL A 583 28.88 10.47 -24.82
CA VAL A 583 28.39 9.55 -25.86
C VAL A 583 29.54 8.81 -26.54
N ARG A 584 30.66 9.49 -26.82
CA ARG A 584 31.87 8.85 -27.37
C ARG A 584 32.41 7.76 -26.44
N ARG A 585 32.56 8.06 -25.14
CA ARG A 585 33.11 7.11 -24.15
C ARG A 585 32.21 5.90 -23.93
N ILE A 586 30.90 6.10 -23.79
CA ILE A 586 29.97 4.97 -23.62
C ILE A 586 29.89 4.10 -24.88
N THR A 587 29.98 4.70 -26.07
CA THR A 587 30.03 3.95 -27.33
C THR A 587 31.30 3.09 -27.39
N GLU A 588 32.45 3.62 -26.97
CA GLU A 588 33.69 2.84 -26.90
C GLU A 588 33.55 1.62 -25.98
N ILE A 589 32.98 1.80 -24.78
CA ILE A 589 32.70 0.70 -23.84
C ILE A 589 31.77 -0.33 -24.46
N ALA A 590 30.71 0.11 -25.14
CA ALA A 590 29.76 -0.76 -25.81
C ALA A 590 30.34 -1.49 -27.03
N SER A 591 31.49 -1.05 -27.54
CA SER A 591 32.22 -1.71 -28.63
C SER A 591 33.33 -2.66 -28.13
N ARG A 592 33.69 -2.62 -26.84
CA ARG A 592 34.71 -3.54 -26.28
C ARG A 592 34.21 -4.98 -26.34
N GLY A 593 35.03 -5.86 -26.89
CA GLY A 593 34.69 -7.27 -27.05
C GLY A 593 33.82 -7.60 -28.26
N MET A 594 33.38 -6.60 -29.04
CA MET A 594 32.86 -6.82 -30.39
C MET A 594 34.01 -6.78 -31.39
N THR A 595 34.33 -7.89 -32.04
CA THR A 595 35.33 -7.91 -33.10
C THR A 595 34.78 -7.21 -34.35
N ALA A 596 35.66 -6.58 -35.13
CA ALA A 596 35.26 -5.99 -36.41
C ALA A 596 34.66 -7.04 -37.38
N ASP A 597 34.97 -8.32 -37.15
CA ASP A 597 34.41 -9.45 -37.89
C ASP A 597 33.02 -9.86 -37.40
N GLN A 598 32.71 -9.79 -36.10
CA GLN A 598 31.34 -10.00 -35.60
C GLN A 598 30.36 -8.98 -36.20
N VAL A 599 30.79 -7.73 -36.33
CA VAL A 599 30.01 -6.65 -36.96
C VAL A 599 29.82 -6.89 -38.47
N ARG A 600 30.79 -7.51 -39.17
CA ARG A 600 30.73 -7.79 -40.61
C ARG A 600 30.10 -9.15 -40.96
N ALA A 601 30.13 -10.13 -40.05
CA ALA A 601 29.73 -11.52 -40.28
C ALA A 601 28.27 -11.83 -39.85
N GLY A 602 27.51 -10.84 -39.39
CA GLY A 602 26.09 -10.98 -39.11
C GLY A 602 25.72 -11.22 -37.63
N PHE A 603 26.33 -10.49 -36.70
CA PHE A 603 25.92 -10.46 -35.28
C PHE A 603 24.42 -10.21 -35.10
N LYS A 604 23.73 -11.11 -34.38
CA LYS A 604 22.26 -11.10 -34.22
C LYS A 604 21.87 -10.75 -32.78
N LEU A 605 21.52 -9.48 -32.55
CA LEU A 605 21.17 -9.00 -31.22
C LEU A 605 19.89 -9.68 -30.68
N GLY A 606 19.94 -10.20 -29.46
CA GLY A 606 18.84 -10.97 -28.86
C GLY A 606 18.89 -12.47 -29.19
N VAL A 607 19.79 -12.90 -30.08
CA VAL A 607 20.14 -14.31 -30.32
C VAL A 607 21.50 -14.63 -29.72
N GLU A 608 22.45 -13.71 -29.90
CA GLU A 608 23.80 -13.77 -29.35
C GLU A 608 23.90 -12.88 -28.10
N ASP A 609 24.78 -13.27 -27.18
CA ASP A 609 25.07 -12.46 -26.00
C ASP A 609 25.92 -11.25 -26.41
N ASP A 610 25.28 -10.09 -26.50
CA ASP A 610 25.98 -8.81 -26.66
C ASP A 610 26.87 -8.55 -25.44
N PRO A 611 28.20 -8.43 -25.61
CA PRO A 611 29.13 -8.18 -24.51
C PRO A 611 28.80 -6.94 -23.70
N PHE A 612 28.15 -5.93 -24.30
CA PHE A 612 27.69 -4.75 -23.59
C PHE A 612 26.53 -5.05 -22.64
N LEU A 613 25.66 -6.01 -22.95
CA LEU A 613 24.52 -6.40 -22.11
C LEU A 613 24.92 -7.32 -20.95
N VAL A 614 25.98 -8.13 -21.11
CA VAL A 614 26.49 -9.01 -20.05
C VAL A 614 26.89 -8.21 -18.81
N ASP A 615 26.38 -8.55 -17.62
CA ASP A 615 26.56 -7.81 -16.36
C ASP A 615 26.21 -6.31 -16.47
N ASN A 616 25.27 -5.95 -17.34
CA ASN A 616 24.71 -4.60 -17.44
C ASN A 616 23.28 -4.60 -16.90
N PHE A 617 23.09 -4.08 -15.69
CA PHE A 617 21.80 -4.03 -15.01
C PHE A 617 20.79 -3.05 -15.65
N MET A 618 21.17 -2.36 -16.73
CA MET A 618 20.33 -1.38 -17.44
C MET A 618 19.73 -0.29 -16.56
N SER A 619 20.47 0.10 -15.52
CA SER A 619 20.21 1.23 -14.66
C SER A 619 21.53 1.73 -14.09
N SER A 620 21.70 3.05 -14.05
CA SER A 620 22.84 3.69 -13.39
C SER A 620 22.66 3.82 -11.88
N GLU A 621 21.44 3.60 -11.37
CA GLU A 621 21.07 3.77 -9.96
C GLU A 621 21.34 5.18 -9.41
N ILE A 622 21.54 6.21 -10.25
CA ILE A 622 21.71 7.58 -9.76
C ILE A 622 20.39 8.16 -9.28
N ARG A 623 20.42 9.04 -8.27
CA ARG A 623 19.23 9.80 -7.86
C ARG A 623 19.05 11.01 -8.78
N ILE A 624 17.95 11.04 -9.53
CA ILE A 624 17.58 12.06 -10.50
C ILE A 624 16.48 12.94 -9.89
N PRO A 625 16.61 14.28 -9.94
CA PRO A 625 15.61 15.18 -9.41
C PRO A 625 14.31 15.08 -10.19
N ILE A 626 13.18 15.09 -9.49
CA ILE A 626 11.87 14.95 -10.11
C ILE A 626 11.50 16.11 -11.05
N THR A 627 12.10 17.30 -10.83
CA THR A 627 11.99 18.44 -11.76
C THR A 627 12.56 18.14 -13.14
N LEU A 628 13.47 17.16 -13.25
CA LEU A 628 13.99 16.66 -14.51
C LEU A 628 13.16 15.47 -15.04
N VAL A 629 12.80 14.52 -14.16
CA VAL A 629 12.04 13.31 -14.56
C VAL A 629 10.64 13.67 -15.05
N GLY A 630 9.93 14.53 -14.32
CA GLY A 630 8.61 15.04 -14.71
C GLY A 630 7.45 14.05 -14.55
N THR A 631 7.61 12.97 -13.79
CA THR A 631 6.55 12.01 -13.44
C THR A 631 5.77 12.44 -12.20
N ASN A 632 4.73 11.69 -11.81
CA ASN A 632 4.03 11.90 -10.54
C ASN A 632 5.01 11.90 -9.36
N SER A 633 4.82 12.83 -8.42
CA SER A 633 5.77 13.10 -7.35
C SER A 633 5.57 12.37 -6.04
N ALA A 634 4.46 11.63 -5.87
CA ALA A 634 4.08 11.00 -4.62
C ALA A 634 5.21 10.16 -4.00
N ARG A 635 5.88 9.31 -4.79
CA ARG A 635 6.97 8.47 -4.27
C ARG A 635 8.27 9.24 -4.01
N ALA A 636 8.61 10.22 -4.85
CA ALA A 636 9.81 11.03 -4.66
C ALA A 636 9.75 11.89 -3.40
N VAL A 637 8.56 12.27 -2.94
CA VAL A 637 8.37 13.12 -1.75
C VAL A 637 8.03 12.35 -0.47
N ALA A 638 8.16 11.03 -0.49
CA ALA A 638 7.97 10.19 0.68
C ALA A 638 8.94 10.56 1.81
N THR A 639 8.43 10.63 3.04
CA THR A 639 9.20 11.13 4.21
C THR A 639 9.59 10.04 5.20
N ASN A 640 9.14 8.79 5.00
CA ASN A 640 9.38 7.72 5.97
C ASN A 640 10.87 7.46 6.28
N ALA A 641 11.78 7.78 5.35
CA ALA A 641 13.23 7.63 5.53
C ALA A 641 13.93 8.88 6.10
N MET A 642 13.19 9.88 6.56
CA MET A 642 13.77 11.09 7.14
C MET A 642 14.19 10.89 8.60
N ALA A 643 15.00 11.81 9.10
CA ALA A 643 15.36 11.85 10.52
C ALA A 643 14.09 11.91 11.39
N GLY A 644 14.02 11.08 12.44
CA GLY A 644 12.87 10.99 13.33
C GLY A 644 11.67 10.19 12.79
N HIS A 645 11.70 9.76 11.53
CA HIS A 645 10.63 8.96 10.92
C HIS A 645 10.96 7.47 11.00
N VAL A 646 9.98 6.63 10.67
CA VAL A 646 10.04 5.18 10.91
C VAL A 646 11.29 4.49 10.32
N TRP A 647 11.80 4.92 9.16
CA TRP A 647 12.97 4.35 8.48
C TRP A 647 14.26 5.16 8.66
N ASP A 648 14.34 6.01 9.69
CA ASP A 648 15.55 6.79 10.02
C ASP A 648 16.81 5.90 10.09
N ASN A 649 16.73 4.77 10.80
CA ASN A 649 17.83 3.81 10.94
C ASN A 649 18.18 3.03 9.65
N PHE A 650 17.45 3.24 8.55
CA PHE A 650 17.59 2.51 7.28
C PHE A 650 17.92 3.42 6.09
N SER A 651 18.34 4.65 6.37
CA SER A 651 18.83 5.61 5.40
C SER A 651 20.05 6.37 5.92
N SER A 652 20.93 6.76 5.00
CA SER A 652 22.20 7.42 5.28
C SER A 652 22.02 8.88 5.72
N GLU A 653 23.06 9.44 6.32
CA GLU A 653 23.13 10.87 6.58
C GLU A 653 23.17 11.67 5.27
N ASP A 654 23.96 11.24 4.28
CA ASP A 654 24.08 11.98 3.03
C ASP A 654 22.74 12.03 2.25
N TYR A 655 21.91 10.99 2.33
CA TYR A 655 20.54 11.00 1.81
C TYR A 655 19.68 12.06 2.52
N LYS A 656 19.70 12.10 3.85
CA LYS A 656 18.96 13.09 4.66
C LYS A 656 19.45 14.53 4.50
N HIS A 657 20.56 14.74 3.79
CA HIS A 657 21.13 16.05 3.48
C HIS A 657 21.07 16.40 1.98
N LEU A 658 20.35 15.62 1.16
CA LEU A 658 20.20 15.96 -0.25
C LEU A 658 19.57 17.36 -0.42
N PRO A 659 20.07 18.15 -1.39
CA PRO A 659 19.56 19.50 -1.60
C PRO A 659 18.12 19.47 -2.11
N ALA A 660 17.40 20.56 -1.90
CA ALA A 660 16.07 20.72 -2.51
C ALA A 660 16.18 20.72 -4.04
N VAL A 661 15.23 20.05 -4.69
CA VAL A 661 15.16 19.96 -6.17
C VAL A 661 14.53 21.18 -6.84
N GLY A 662 14.03 22.14 -6.05
CA GLY A 662 13.33 23.32 -6.56
C GLY A 662 11.82 23.11 -6.70
N LYS A 663 11.18 23.93 -7.54
CA LYS A 663 9.71 23.93 -7.70
C LYS A 663 9.26 22.88 -8.71
N VAL A 664 8.27 22.08 -8.34
CA VAL A 664 7.58 21.10 -9.19
C VAL A 664 6.24 21.70 -9.64
N THR A 665 5.94 21.61 -10.93
CA THR A 665 4.65 22.06 -11.48
C THR A 665 3.60 20.98 -11.28
N VAL A 666 2.42 21.33 -10.78
CA VAL A 666 1.29 20.42 -10.51
C VAL A 666 0.00 20.98 -11.09
N PHE A 667 -0.89 20.10 -11.51
CA PHE A 667 -2.23 20.47 -11.97
C PHE A 667 -3.15 20.67 -10.77
N ASP A 668 -3.95 21.74 -10.79
CA ASP A 668 -4.96 22.00 -9.76
C ASP A 668 -6.34 21.53 -10.23
N PRO A 669 -6.86 20.39 -9.74
CA PRO A 669 -8.16 19.89 -10.16
C PRO A 669 -9.32 20.64 -9.52
N CYS A 670 -9.09 21.49 -8.50
CA CYS A 670 -10.15 22.11 -7.70
C CYS A 670 -10.41 23.59 -8.05
N ASN A 671 -9.64 24.16 -8.99
CA ASN A 671 -9.82 25.53 -9.44
C ASN A 671 -10.76 25.58 -10.66
N GLU A 672 -11.71 26.51 -10.69
CA GLU A 672 -12.63 26.75 -11.83
C GLU A 672 -11.89 27.01 -13.16
N ALA A 673 -10.65 27.54 -13.11
CA ALA A 673 -9.81 27.75 -14.29
C ALA A 673 -8.96 26.53 -14.71
N HIS A 674 -8.93 25.45 -13.91
CA HIS A 674 -8.12 24.24 -14.15
C HIS A 674 -6.67 24.53 -14.58
N GLY A 675 -5.98 25.33 -13.76
CA GLY A 675 -4.62 25.81 -14.06
C GLY A 675 -3.51 24.89 -13.53
N PHE A 676 -2.27 25.25 -13.89
CA PHE A 676 -1.06 24.72 -13.26
C PHE A 676 -0.56 25.66 -12.18
N ARG A 677 -0.11 25.09 -11.07
CA ARG A 677 0.58 25.79 -9.98
C ARG A 677 1.88 25.09 -9.65
N SER A 678 2.66 25.64 -8.74
CA SER A 678 3.92 25.03 -8.31
C SER A 678 3.95 24.81 -6.81
N TYR A 679 4.56 23.72 -6.38
CA TYR A 679 4.95 23.52 -4.98
C TYR A 679 6.44 23.15 -4.92
N ALA A 680 7.07 23.33 -3.78
CA ALA A 680 8.47 22.94 -3.57
C ALA A 680 8.50 21.73 -2.63
N PRO A 681 9.00 20.56 -3.07
CA PRO A 681 9.36 19.48 -2.15
C PRO A 681 10.34 19.99 -1.09
N PRO A 682 10.24 19.50 0.16
CA PRO A 682 11.17 19.88 1.21
C PRO A 682 12.60 19.43 0.89
N SER A 683 13.60 20.17 1.36
CA SER A 683 15.01 19.74 1.35
C SER A 683 15.26 18.59 2.32
N GLY A 684 16.43 17.97 2.23
CA GLY A 684 16.87 16.98 3.21
C GLY A 684 16.51 15.54 2.85
N GLY A 685 16.52 15.21 1.56
CA GLY A 685 16.24 13.84 1.07
C GLY A 685 15.16 13.75 0.00
N PRO A 686 13.95 14.32 0.22
CA PRO A 686 12.85 14.21 -0.73
C PRO A 686 13.11 14.92 -2.06
N GLY A 687 12.44 14.46 -3.12
CA GLY A 687 12.44 15.07 -4.46
C GLY A 687 13.17 14.28 -5.54
N TYR A 688 13.66 13.08 -5.25
CA TYR A 688 14.49 12.30 -6.18
C TYR A 688 13.86 10.95 -6.53
N TYR A 689 14.13 10.50 -7.76
CA TYR A 689 13.86 9.15 -8.24
C TYR A 689 15.15 8.50 -8.73
N ARG A 690 15.26 7.18 -8.65
CA ARG A 690 16.24 6.44 -9.44
C ARG A 690 15.65 5.98 -10.78
N PRO A 691 16.48 5.78 -11.81
CA PRO A 691 16.08 5.05 -13.01
C PRO A 691 15.63 3.62 -12.66
N PRO A 692 14.50 3.14 -13.21
CA PRO A 692 14.21 1.71 -13.24
C PRO A 692 15.15 0.98 -14.21
N THR A 693 15.41 -0.29 -13.96
CA THR A 693 16.10 -1.17 -14.93
C THR A 693 15.24 -1.36 -16.17
N LEU A 694 15.88 -1.42 -17.34
CA LEU A 694 15.22 -1.78 -18.60
C LEU A 694 15.36 -3.27 -18.96
N LEU A 695 15.97 -4.08 -18.09
CA LEU A 695 16.07 -5.53 -18.30
C LEU A 695 14.66 -6.15 -18.35
N SER A 696 14.41 -6.96 -19.37
CA SER A 696 13.14 -7.68 -19.54
C SER A 696 11.91 -6.76 -19.47
N LEU A 697 12.03 -5.54 -20.03
CA LEU A 697 10.97 -4.53 -19.98
C LEU A 697 9.64 -5.02 -20.58
N TRP A 698 9.71 -5.95 -21.54
CA TRP A 698 8.56 -6.63 -22.16
C TRP A 698 7.71 -7.41 -21.16
N SER A 699 8.29 -7.90 -20.06
CA SER A 699 7.59 -8.75 -19.11
C SER A 699 7.04 -8.00 -17.90
N THR A 700 7.29 -6.69 -17.77
CA THR A 700 7.00 -5.91 -16.55
C THR A 700 6.03 -4.76 -16.76
N ALA A 701 5.49 -4.60 -17.97
CA ALA A 701 4.44 -3.62 -18.26
C ALA A 701 3.20 -3.86 -17.36
N PRO A 702 2.42 -2.82 -17.02
CA PRO A 702 2.57 -1.39 -17.37
C PRO A 702 3.77 -0.67 -16.72
N TYR A 703 3.96 0.62 -17.00
CA TYR A 703 5.16 1.37 -16.63
C TYR A 703 4.93 2.55 -15.67
N LEU A 704 6.07 3.12 -15.26
CA LEU A 704 6.27 4.05 -14.15
C LEU A 704 6.14 3.37 -12.78
N HIS A 705 6.55 4.09 -11.73
CA HIS A 705 6.51 3.58 -10.36
C HIS A 705 5.11 3.19 -9.86
N ASN A 706 4.05 3.60 -10.54
CA ASN A 706 2.65 3.39 -10.15
C ASN A 706 1.85 2.59 -11.21
N ASN A 707 2.49 1.99 -12.22
CA ASN A 707 1.86 1.26 -13.32
C ASN A 707 0.78 2.04 -14.11
N THR A 708 0.76 3.37 -14.06
CA THR A 708 -0.31 4.14 -14.73
C THR A 708 -0.06 4.42 -16.20
N VAL A 709 1.06 4.00 -16.79
CA VAL A 709 1.30 4.12 -18.25
C VAL A 709 1.24 2.74 -18.90
N GLY A 710 0.17 2.48 -19.65
CA GLY A 710 -0.15 1.16 -20.23
C GLY A 710 -1.49 0.60 -19.72
N GLY A 711 -1.96 -0.49 -20.32
CA GLY A 711 -3.12 -1.26 -19.89
C GLY A 711 -2.75 -2.60 -19.23
N PHE A 712 -3.59 -3.09 -18.32
CA PHE A 712 -3.28 -4.24 -17.43
C PHE A 712 -3.71 -5.60 -17.97
N TYR A 713 -4.93 -5.67 -18.50
CA TYR A 713 -5.56 -6.93 -18.94
C TYR A 713 -5.99 -6.77 -20.40
N PRO A 714 -5.08 -7.06 -21.35
CA PRO A 714 -5.41 -7.02 -22.76
C PRO A 714 -6.31 -8.18 -23.15
N THR A 715 -7.32 -7.89 -23.97
CA THR A 715 -8.17 -8.89 -24.61
C THR A 715 -8.39 -8.53 -26.08
N ARG A 716 -8.20 -9.52 -26.95
CA ARG A 716 -8.52 -9.43 -28.39
C ARG A 716 -9.95 -9.88 -28.69
N ASP A 717 -10.62 -10.47 -27.70
CA ASP A 717 -12.00 -10.93 -27.77
C ASP A 717 -12.68 -10.58 -26.44
N PRO A 718 -13.32 -9.40 -26.31
CA PRO A 718 -13.96 -8.96 -25.07
C PRO A 718 -15.07 -9.91 -24.57
N ALA A 719 -15.56 -10.82 -25.42
CA ALA A 719 -16.56 -11.82 -25.03
C ALA A 719 -15.95 -13.06 -24.35
N LYS A 720 -14.62 -13.19 -24.29
CA LYS A 720 -13.92 -14.29 -23.64
C LYS A 720 -13.10 -13.80 -22.45
N VAL A 721 -13.01 -14.64 -21.42
CA VAL A 721 -12.05 -14.45 -20.33
C VAL A 721 -10.65 -14.66 -20.91
N SER A 722 -9.92 -13.57 -21.09
CA SER A 722 -8.54 -13.60 -21.57
C SER A 722 -7.59 -14.01 -20.45
N ASN A 723 -6.67 -14.93 -20.71
CA ASN A 723 -5.54 -15.18 -19.83
C ASN A 723 -4.52 -14.04 -20.02
N PRO A 724 -4.34 -13.13 -19.04
CA PRO A 724 -3.47 -11.96 -19.19
C PRO A 724 -1.98 -12.31 -18.98
N THR A 725 -1.67 -13.57 -18.70
CA THR A 725 -0.31 -14.03 -18.36
C THR A 725 0.48 -14.52 -19.57
N THR A 726 -0.19 -14.77 -20.70
CA THR A 726 0.45 -15.28 -21.92
C THR A 726 1.49 -14.30 -22.45
N VAL A 727 2.44 -14.82 -23.25
CA VAL A 727 3.49 -13.99 -23.86
C VAL A 727 2.87 -12.93 -24.77
N GLU A 728 1.84 -13.28 -25.53
CA GLU A 728 1.12 -12.36 -26.41
C GLU A 728 0.44 -11.23 -25.63
N ALA A 729 -0.23 -11.54 -24.52
CA ALA A 729 -0.86 -10.55 -23.66
C ALA A 729 0.19 -9.59 -23.06
N ARG A 730 1.34 -10.10 -22.62
CA ARG A 730 2.44 -9.28 -22.11
C ARG A 730 3.03 -8.38 -23.19
N LEU A 731 3.16 -8.87 -24.43
CA LEU A 731 3.60 -8.08 -25.57
C LEU A 731 2.59 -6.99 -25.97
N ASP A 732 1.29 -7.27 -25.89
CA ASP A 732 0.24 -6.28 -26.09
C ASP A 732 0.32 -5.17 -25.02
N ALA A 733 0.53 -5.52 -23.75
CA ALA A 733 0.74 -4.57 -22.66
C ALA A 733 2.05 -3.77 -22.79
N PHE A 734 3.16 -4.42 -23.17
CA PHE A 734 4.44 -3.77 -23.50
C PHE A 734 4.26 -2.76 -24.64
N GLY A 735 3.61 -3.17 -25.73
CA GLY A 735 3.37 -2.34 -26.90
C GLY A 735 2.59 -1.07 -26.56
N ASP A 736 1.50 -1.22 -25.82
CA ASP A 736 0.71 -0.08 -25.34
C ASP A 736 1.52 0.84 -24.42
N GLY A 737 2.14 0.26 -23.38
CA GLY A 737 2.92 1.00 -22.40
C GLY A 737 4.10 1.75 -23.02
N ILE A 738 4.91 1.10 -23.85
CA ILE A 738 6.15 1.69 -24.39
C ILE A 738 5.83 2.76 -25.42
N ARG A 739 4.76 2.56 -26.22
CA ARG A 739 4.28 3.58 -27.15
C ARG A 739 3.79 4.80 -26.38
N LYS A 740 3.02 4.63 -25.30
CA LYS A 740 2.60 5.76 -24.45
C LYS A 740 3.77 6.45 -23.76
N ILE A 741 4.85 5.75 -23.43
CA ILE A 741 6.08 6.39 -22.92
C ILE A 741 6.70 7.28 -24.01
N LEU A 742 6.90 6.75 -25.23
CA LEU A 742 7.64 7.43 -26.30
C LEU A 742 6.80 8.44 -27.12
N TRP A 743 5.48 8.27 -27.19
CA TRP A 743 4.52 9.14 -27.86
C TRP A 743 3.50 9.67 -26.87
N LYS A 744 3.77 10.88 -26.37
CA LYS A 744 2.93 11.54 -25.37
C LYS A 744 1.50 11.78 -25.86
N ASP A 745 1.33 12.02 -27.15
CA ASP A 745 0.03 12.18 -27.83
C ASP A 745 -0.81 10.89 -27.84
N LYS A 746 -0.21 9.73 -27.56
CA LYS A 746 -0.90 8.43 -27.43
C LYS A 746 -1.35 8.10 -25.99
N ARG A 747 -1.02 8.95 -25.00
CA ARG A 747 -1.44 8.80 -23.60
C ARG A 747 -2.93 9.07 -23.32
N PRO A 748 -3.65 9.92 -24.09
CA PRO A 748 -5.11 10.01 -23.97
C PRO A 748 -5.79 8.63 -24.13
N LEU A 749 -6.94 8.45 -23.48
CA LEU A 749 -7.64 7.16 -23.37
C LEU A 749 -8.06 6.59 -24.72
N GLU A 750 -7.33 5.57 -25.15
CA GLU A 750 -7.87 4.51 -25.99
C GLU A 750 -7.99 3.26 -25.11
N SER A 751 -9.22 2.82 -24.84
CA SER A 751 -9.46 1.49 -24.25
C SER A 751 -9.25 0.38 -25.27
N VAL A 752 -9.11 0.73 -26.55
CA VAL A 752 -8.84 -0.17 -27.67
C VAL A 752 -7.65 0.38 -28.45
N VAL A 753 -6.52 -0.33 -28.41
CA VAL A 753 -5.30 0.03 -29.13
C VAL A 753 -4.98 -1.09 -30.11
N GLU A 754 -4.89 -0.78 -31.39
CA GLU A 754 -4.58 -1.75 -32.45
C GLU A 754 -5.50 -3.00 -32.42
N GLY A 755 -6.77 -2.83 -32.05
CA GLY A 755 -7.75 -3.91 -31.94
C GLY A 755 -7.67 -4.73 -30.65
N VAL A 756 -6.76 -4.39 -29.73
CA VAL A 756 -6.67 -4.97 -28.38
C VAL A 756 -7.45 -4.08 -27.41
N THR A 757 -8.44 -4.65 -26.73
CA THR A 757 -9.20 -3.97 -25.68
C THR A 757 -8.49 -4.14 -24.34
N PHE A 758 -8.39 -3.10 -23.54
CA PHE A 758 -7.85 -3.16 -22.19
C PHE A 758 -8.96 -2.90 -21.16
N GLU A 759 -8.85 -3.54 -19.99
CA GLU A 759 -9.74 -3.24 -18.87
C GLU A 759 -9.71 -1.73 -18.56
N PRO A 760 -10.89 -1.07 -18.47
CA PRO A 760 -10.96 0.34 -18.14
C PRO A 760 -10.32 0.64 -16.78
N ARG A 761 -9.59 1.74 -16.69
CA ARG A 761 -9.03 2.21 -15.42
C ARG A 761 -10.18 2.62 -14.48
N PRO A 762 -10.30 2.00 -13.30
CA PRO A 762 -11.30 2.42 -12.32
C PRO A 762 -11.11 3.89 -11.93
N GLY A 763 -12.18 4.65 -11.72
CA GLY A 763 -12.08 6.06 -11.33
C GLY A 763 -11.56 7.02 -12.41
N ASP A 764 -11.28 6.54 -13.63
CA ASP A 764 -11.00 7.41 -14.77
C ASP A 764 -12.32 7.94 -15.36
N LEU A 765 -12.63 9.19 -15.03
CA LEU A 765 -13.89 9.83 -15.43
C LEU A 765 -13.73 10.76 -16.64
N ARG A 766 -12.55 10.79 -17.27
CA ARG A 766 -12.31 11.55 -18.50
C ARG A 766 -13.29 11.07 -19.58
N GLY A 767 -14.02 12.02 -20.17
CA GLY A 767 -15.08 11.74 -21.15
C GLY A 767 -16.42 11.28 -20.56
N ARG A 768 -16.56 11.18 -19.23
CA ARG A 768 -17.81 10.79 -18.55
C ARG A 768 -18.34 11.85 -17.57
N ALA A 769 -17.46 12.60 -16.92
CA ALA A 769 -17.83 13.66 -15.96
C ALA A 769 -17.20 15.00 -16.33
N LYS A 770 -17.91 16.12 -16.10
CA LYS A 770 -17.37 17.47 -16.38
C LYS A 770 -16.19 17.80 -15.47
N SER A 771 -16.27 17.36 -14.22
CA SER A 771 -15.19 17.52 -13.22
C SER A 771 -13.83 16.95 -13.66
N ALA A 772 -13.81 15.97 -14.57
CA ALA A 772 -12.59 15.35 -15.09
C ALA A 772 -12.22 15.79 -16.51
N ALA A 773 -13.03 16.63 -17.16
CA ALA A 773 -12.87 16.96 -18.57
C ALA A 773 -11.56 17.70 -18.87
N ALA A 774 -11.04 18.46 -17.91
CA ALA A 774 -9.80 19.22 -18.01
C ALA A 774 -8.55 18.46 -17.50
N ASP A 775 -8.70 17.22 -17.02
CA ASP A 775 -7.58 16.48 -16.44
C ASP A 775 -6.49 16.23 -17.52
N PRO A 776 -5.25 16.70 -17.31
CA PRO A 776 -4.18 16.59 -18.32
C PRO A 776 -3.63 15.16 -18.46
N GLY A 777 -4.10 14.24 -17.62
CA GLY A 777 -3.71 12.84 -17.52
C GLY A 777 -4.69 12.09 -16.63
N TYR A 778 -4.36 10.88 -16.21
CA TYR A 778 -5.22 10.10 -15.33
C TYR A 778 -5.12 10.61 -13.88
N ILE A 779 -6.25 11.08 -13.34
CA ILE A 779 -6.48 11.32 -11.91
C ILE A 779 -7.53 10.30 -11.46
N TYR A 780 -7.26 9.55 -10.40
CA TYR A 780 -8.29 8.69 -9.82
C TYR A 780 -9.32 9.56 -9.10
N ARG A 781 -10.51 9.67 -9.69
CA ARG A 781 -11.67 10.37 -9.12
C ARG A 781 -12.70 9.36 -8.63
N LEU A 782 -13.45 9.72 -7.59
CA LEU A 782 -14.51 8.88 -7.04
C LEU A 782 -15.59 8.63 -8.11
N PRO A 783 -15.86 7.38 -8.50
CA PRO A 783 -16.87 7.06 -9.52
C PRO A 783 -18.30 7.08 -8.97
N THR A 784 -18.46 7.20 -7.65
CA THR A 784 -19.76 7.29 -6.99
C THR A 784 -19.62 8.17 -5.75
N GLU A 785 -20.74 8.71 -5.29
CA GLU A 785 -20.81 9.36 -3.98
C GLU A 785 -20.32 8.39 -2.89
N SER A 786 -19.37 8.86 -2.08
CA SER A 786 -18.68 8.02 -1.10
C SER A 786 -18.69 8.62 0.30
N TYR A 787 -18.43 7.75 1.29
CA TYR A 787 -18.43 8.08 2.70
C TYR A 787 -17.20 7.49 3.39
N ILE A 788 -16.61 8.23 4.33
CA ILE A 788 -15.69 7.64 5.31
C ILE A 788 -16.55 7.01 6.39
N VAL A 789 -16.43 5.69 6.58
CA VAL A 789 -17.28 4.94 7.51
C VAL A 789 -16.45 4.27 8.59
N PHE A 790 -16.91 4.40 9.83
CA PHE A 790 -16.38 3.65 10.97
C PHE A 790 -17.46 2.71 11.48
N GLN A 791 -17.20 1.40 11.47
CA GLN A 791 -18.18 0.41 11.93
C GLN A 791 -18.50 0.63 13.41
N ALA A 792 -19.75 0.35 13.78
CA ALA A 792 -20.26 0.51 15.14
C ALA A 792 -19.33 -0.10 16.24
N PRO A 793 -18.80 -1.33 16.10
CA PRO A 793 -17.92 -1.92 17.10
C PRO A 793 -16.64 -1.13 17.36
N PHE A 794 -16.18 -0.32 16.41
CA PHE A 794 -14.91 0.41 16.48
C PHE A 794 -15.06 1.88 16.88
N ILE A 795 -16.28 2.38 17.11
CA ILE A 795 -16.50 3.78 17.51
C ILE A 795 -15.79 4.10 18.83
N ARG A 796 -15.95 3.25 19.85
CA ARG A 796 -15.29 3.45 21.14
C ARG A 796 -13.75 3.42 20.99
N PRO A 797 -13.14 2.37 20.42
CA PRO A 797 -11.69 2.35 20.17
C PRO A 797 -11.18 3.58 19.42
N LEU A 798 -11.92 4.05 18.42
CA LEU A 798 -11.57 5.24 17.65
C LEU A 798 -11.55 6.50 18.51
N VAL A 799 -12.64 6.77 19.25
CA VAL A 799 -12.73 7.97 20.10
C VAL A 799 -11.68 7.93 21.19
N GLU A 800 -11.51 6.79 21.85
CA GLU A 800 -10.50 6.59 22.88
C GLU A 800 -9.06 6.73 22.33
N GLY A 801 -8.80 6.23 21.12
CA GLY A 801 -7.52 6.35 20.44
C GLY A 801 -7.15 7.80 20.08
N VAL A 802 -8.15 8.64 19.78
CA VAL A 802 -7.95 10.06 19.45
C VAL A 802 -7.84 10.93 20.71
N THR A 803 -8.71 10.72 21.70
CA THR A 803 -8.74 11.57 22.91
C THR A 803 -7.75 11.11 23.99
N GLY A 804 -7.31 9.85 23.92
CA GLY A 804 -6.61 9.17 24.99
C GLY A 804 -7.57 8.64 26.07
N PRO A 805 -7.18 7.61 26.84
CA PRO A 805 -8.06 6.91 27.78
C PRO A 805 -8.53 7.80 28.95
N VAL A 806 -7.66 8.72 29.42
CA VAL A 806 -7.97 9.64 30.52
C VAL A 806 -9.08 10.61 30.11
N TRP A 807 -8.88 11.36 29.02
CA TRP A 807 -9.87 12.33 28.55
C TRP A 807 -11.13 11.65 28.01
N PHE A 808 -10.99 10.45 27.42
CA PHE A 808 -12.15 9.62 27.07
C PHE A 808 -13.00 9.34 28.30
N GLY A 809 -12.40 8.84 29.40
CA GLY A 809 -13.10 8.60 30.66
C GLY A 809 -13.72 9.87 31.24
N VAL A 810 -13.04 11.02 31.13
CA VAL A 810 -13.58 12.31 31.54
C VAL A 810 -14.83 12.67 30.73
N VAL A 811 -14.77 12.65 29.41
CA VAL A 811 -15.86 13.12 28.54
C VAL A 811 -17.02 12.12 28.47
N SER A 812 -16.75 10.81 28.57
CA SER A 812 -17.78 9.76 28.47
C SER A 812 -18.48 9.47 29.79
N ILE A 813 -17.80 9.61 30.93
CA ILE A 813 -18.33 9.22 32.25
C ILE A 813 -18.20 10.35 33.27
N TRP A 814 -16.97 10.75 33.62
CA TRP A 814 -16.76 11.58 34.82
C TRP A 814 -17.35 12.98 34.72
N LEU A 815 -17.35 13.60 33.54
CA LEU A 815 -18.02 14.87 33.28
C LEU A 815 -19.50 14.79 33.64
N TRP A 816 -20.17 13.72 33.20
CA TRP A 816 -21.59 13.53 33.45
C TRP A 816 -21.86 13.21 34.91
N VAL A 817 -21.01 12.40 35.56
CA VAL A 817 -21.11 12.11 37.00
C VAL A 817 -20.91 13.39 37.83
N LEU A 818 -19.90 14.20 37.51
CA LEU A 818 -19.64 15.49 38.16
C LEU A 818 -20.82 16.45 37.97
N LEU A 819 -21.32 16.59 36.74
CA LEU A 819 -22.51 17.40 36.47
C LEU A 819 -23.70 16.90 37.27
N LEU A 820 -23.95 15.59 37.31
CA LEU A 820 -25.04 15.01 38.09
C LEU A 820 -24.88 15.30 39.59
N ALA A 821 -23.67 15.17 40.14
CA ALA A 821 -23.36 15.48 41.53
C ALA A 821 -23.58 16.96 41.83
N VAL A 822 -23.15 17.86 40.94
CA VAL A 822 -23.41 19.30 41.03
C VAL A 822 -24.91 19.57 41.05
N TRP A 823 -25.70 18.91 40.19
CA TRP A 823 -27.15 19.06 40.18
C TRP A 823 -27.83 18.52 41.43
N VAL A 824 -27.34 17.42 42.00
CA VAL A 824 -27.85 16.86 43.25
C VAL A 824 -27.51 17.79 44.43
N VAL A 825 -26.30 18.31 44.51
CA VAL A 825 -25.92 19.30 45.54
C VAL A 825 -26.75 20.57 45.37
N ALA A 826 -26.93 21.05 44.14
CA ALA A 826 -27.77 22.21 43.85
C ALA A 826 -29.26 21.94 44.15
N PHE A 827 -29.74 20.71 44.00
CA PHE A 827 -31.08 20.32 44.40
C PHE A 827 -31.28 20.46 45.92
N PHE A 828 -30.30 20.09 46.74
CA PHE A 828 -30.43 20.21 48.20
C PHE A 828 -30.12 21.63 48.74
N TYR A 829 -29.15 22.34 48.15
CA TYR A 829 -28.58 23.58 48.69
C TYR A 829 -28.74 24.81 47.78
N GLY A 830 -29.30 24.65 46.58
CA GLY A 830 -29.41 25.69 45.57
C GLY A 830 -30.45 26.75 45.90
N LYS A 831 -30.09 28.02 45.67
CA LYS A 831 -30.94 29.20 45.84
C LYS A 831 -31.17 29.86 44.48
N SER A 832 -32.18 30.71 44.35
CA SER A 832 -32.54 31.38 43.10
C SER A 832 -31.38 32.14 42.43
N ARG A 833 -30.47 32.70 43.24
CA ARG A 833 -29.24 33.40 42.81
C ARG A 833 -28.15 32.47 42.24
N HIS A 834 -28.13 31.20 42.65
CA HIS A 834 -27.21 30.21 42.08
C HIS A 834 -27.60 29.83 40.65
N VAL A 835 -28.89 29.94 40.28
CA VAL A 835 -29.36 29.78 38.90
C VAL A 835 -28.78 30.87 37.99
N GLY A 836 -28.66 32.10 38.48
CA GLY A 836 -28.00 33.19 37.73
C GLY A 836 -26.52 32.90 37.46
N VAL A 837 -25.77 32.49 38.48
CA VAL A 837 -24.36 32.08 38.35
C VAL A 837 -24.22 30.91 37.36
N LEU A 838 -25.11 29.93 37.45
CA LEU A 838 -25.12 28.76 36.58
C LEU A 838 -25.33 29.13 35.10
N LEU A 839 -26.27 30.04 34.81
CA LEU A 839 -26.54 30.52 33.46
C LEU A 839 -25.35 31.28 32.87
N ILE A 840 -24.62 32.05 33.68
CA ILE A 840 -23.38 32.71 33.25
C ILE A 840 -22.28 31.67 32.97
N VAL A 841 -22.08 30.71 33.86
CA VAL A 841 -21.09 29.63 33.65
C VAL A 841 -21.44 28.83 32.39
N MET A 842 -22.71 28.50 32.18
CA MET A 842 -23.17 27.87 30.95
C MET A 842 -22.90 28.74 29.72
N ALA A 843 -23.17 30.05 29.78
CA ALA A 843 -22.86 30.95 28.68
C ALA A 843 -21.36 30.96 28.34
N LEU A 844 -20.50 31.02 29.36
CA LEU A 844 -19.04 30.99 29.20
C LEU A 844 -18.56 29.64 28.65
N MET A 845 -19.08 28.52 29.16
CA MET A 845 -18.75 27.19 28.64
C MET A 845 -19.25 27.00 27.21
N SER A 846 -20.46 27.47 26.88
CA SER A 846 -20.99 27.44 25.51
C SER A 846 -20.18 28.33 24.58
N ALA A 847 -19.74 29.51 25.02
CA ALA A 847 -18.84 30.38 24.26
C ALA A 847 -17.48 29.69 24.00
N ALA A 848 -16.88 29.11 25.05
CA ALA A 848 -15.63 28.36 24.95
C ALA A 848 -15.79 27.14 24.03
N PHE A 849 -16.90 26.41 24.12
CA PHE A 849 -17.23 25.30 23.24
C PHE A 849 -17.35 25.76 21.78
N LEU A 850 -18.07 26.85 21.48
CA LEU A 850 -18.18 27.41 20.13
C LEU A 850 -16.82 27.85 19.55
N LEU A 851 -15.92 28.37 20.39
CA LEU A 851 -14.56 28.79 20.02
C LEU A 851 -13.59 27.61 19.85
N LEU A 852 -13.72 26.55 20.64
CA LEU A 852 -12.87 25.36 20.53
C LEU A 852 -13.28 24.45 19.36
N THR A 853 -14.58 24.43 19.05
CA THR A 853 -15.15 23.56 18.01
C THR A 853 -15.24 24.20 16.62
N GLY A 854 -15.14 25.53 16.50
CA GLY A 854 -15.25 26.22 15.21
C GLY A 854 -16.67 26.40 14.68
N ILE A 855 -17.68 26.02 15.46
CA ILE A 855 -19.09 26.21 15.13
C ILE A 855 -19.44 27.71 15.07
N GLY A 856 -18.83 28.52 15.95
CA GLY A 856 -19.04 29.96 16.01
C GLY A 856 -18.37 30.76 14.88
N GLN A 857 -17.76 30.11 13.89
CA GLN A 857 -17.08 30.70 12.72
C GLN A 857 -15.86 31.62 13.02
N MET A 858 -15.32 31.62 14.25
CA MET A 858 -14.18 32.47 14.61
C MET A 858 -12.83 31.74 14.66
N THR A 859 -12.76 30.50 15.17
CA THR A 859 -11.57 29.60 15.18
C THR A 859 -12.03 28.18 15.60
N GLY A 860 -11.34 27.08 15.25
CA GLY A 860 -11.71 25.74 15.73
C GLY A 860 -10.70 24.61 15.45
N THR A 861 -10.80 23.51 16.21
CA THR A 861 -9.96 22.30 16.08
C THR A 861 -10.59 21.25 15.14
N ALA A 862 -9.78 20.43 14.46
CA ALA A 862 -10.24 19.37 13.55
C ALA A 862 -11.16 18.34 14.25
N VAL A 863 -10.82 17.98 15.48
CA VAL A 863 -11.59 17.06 16.33
C VAL A 863 -12.97 17.64 16.65
N GLY A 864 -13.03 18.93 16.98
CA GLY A 864 -14.29 19.64 17.21
C GLY A 864 -15.20 19.62 16.00
N ALA A 865 -14.66 19.79 14.79
CA ALA A 865 -15.42 19.76 13.55
C ALA A 865 -16.03 18.37 13.26
N LEU A 866 -15.27 17.30 13.48
CA LEU A 866 -15.70 15.91 13.28
C LEU A 866 -16.80 15.49 14.26
N VAL A 867 -16.65 15.82 15.54
CA VAL A 867 -17.67 15.53 16.59
C VAL A 867 -18.98 16.27 16.30
N VAL A 868 -18.89 17.49 15.75
CA VAL A 868 -20.06 18.29 15.39
C VAL A 868 -20.71 17.81 14.10
N ALA A 869 -19.92 17.34 13.13
CA ALA A 869 -20.42 16.67 11.92
C ALA A 869 -21.27 15.44 12.27
N ALA A 870 -20.81 14.65 13.25
CA ALA A 870 -21.51 13.46 13.72
C ALA A 870 -22.83 13.78 14.46
N THR A 871 -22.95 14.97 15.06
CA THR A 871 -24.12 15.38 15.86
C THR A 871 -25.11 16.29 15.13
N GLY A 872 -24.77 16.77 13.92
CA GLY A 872 -25.63 17.62 13.10
C GLY A 872 -25.76 19.08 13.59
N LEU A 873 -24.96 19.47 14.58
CA LEU A 873 -25.02 20.79 15.24
C LEU A 873 -24.55 21.96 14.36
N LEU A 874 -23.91 21.69 13.23
CA LEU A 874 -23.47 22.70 12.24
C LEU A 874 -24.63 23.29 11.39
N GLU A 875 -25.85 22.75 11.47
CA GLU A 875 -26.99 23.25 10.70
C GLU A 875 -27.53 24.62 11.18
N MET A 876 -27.08 25.11 12.36
CA MET A 876 -27.54 26.39 12.92
C MET A 876 -26.66 27.57 12.46
N PRO A 877 -27.26 28.73 12.11
CA PRO A 877 -26.48 29.93 11.78
C PRO A 877 -25.62 30.35 12.99
N ALA A 878 -24.33 30.64 12.77
CA ALA A 878 -23.39 30.97 13.85
C ALA A 878 -23.87 32.14 14.73
N TRP A 879 -24.53 33.13 14.14
CA TRP A 879 -25.10 34.24 14.89
C TRP A 879 -26.21 33.81 15.87
N VAL A 880 -27.00 32.78 15.54
CA VAL A 880 -28.04 32.23 16.45
C VAL A 880 -27.40 31.62 17.69
N LEU A 881 -26.28 30.92 17.52
CA LEU A 881 -25.55 30.28 18.61
C LEU A 881 -24.89 31.31 19.53
N TRP A 882 -24.29 32.36 18.96
CA TRP A 882 -23.76 33.49 19.72
C TRP A 882 -24.86 34.33 20.38
N CYS A 883 -26.02 34.48 19.74
CA CYS A 883 -27.20 35.07 20.36
C CYS A 883 -27.68 34.23 21.55
N ALA A 884 -27.68 32.90 21.45
CA ALA A 884 -28.03 32.03 22.57
C ALA A 884 -27.06 32.18 23.75
N VAL A 885 -25.75 32.26 23.47
CA VAL A 885 -24.72 32.59 24.49
C VAL A 885 -25.00 33.95 25.13
N GLY A 886 -25.26 34.98 24.32
CA GLY A 886 -25.59 36.32 24.79
C GLY A 886 -26.86 36.35 25.66
N VAL A 887 -27.90 35.62 25.26
CA VAL A 887 -29.15 35.47 26.03
C VAL A 887 -28.91 34.75 27.34
N LEU A 888 -28.14 33.66 27.36
CA LEU A 888 -27.78 32.94 28.59
C LEU A 888 -26.99 33.84 29.56
N ALA A 889 -26.02 34.60 29.04
CA ALA A 889 -25.25 35.55 29.85
C ALA A 889 -26.13 36.67 30.41
N LEU A 890 -27.01 37.25 29.57
CA LEU A 890 -27.93 38.32 29.96
C LEU A 890 -28.93 37.84 31.02
N LEU A 891 -29.54 36.67 30.81
CA LEU A 891 -30.44 36.05 31.80
C LEU A 891 -29.70 35.73 33.09
N GLY A 892 -28.47 35.23 33.00
CA GLY A 892 -27.61 34.97 34.15
C GLY A 892 -27.37 36.23 34.99
N VAL A 893 -27.03 37.35 34.35
CA VAL A 893 -26.87 38.66 35.00
C VAL A 893 -28.18 39.16 35.61
N VAL A 894 -29.31 39.01 34.89
CA VAL A 894 -30.63 39.40 35.39
C VAL A 894 -31.04 38.61 36.63
N PHE A 895 -30.81 37.29 36.67
CA PHE A 895 -31.07 36.46 37.86
C PHE A 895 -30.08 36.70 39.01
N LEU A 896 -28.90 37.26 38.73
CA LEU A 896 -27.90 37.65 39.73
C LEU A 896 -28.22 38.99 40.41
N TYR A 897 -28.64 40.00 39.63
CA TYR A 897 -28.80 41.39 40.09
C TYR A 897 -30.25 41.81 40.31
N PHE A 898 -31.20 41.27 39.55
CA PHE A 898 -32.60 41.66 39.62
C PHE A 898 -33.45 40.53 40.23
N ARG A 899 -34.51 40.89 40.94
CA ARG A 899 -35.65 40.00 41.19
C ARG A 899 -36.66 40.25 40.06
N PRO A 900 -36.49 39.65 38.87
CA PRO A 900 -37.32 39.98 37.72
C PRO A 900 -38.80 39.81 38.06
N ASN A 901 -39.60 40.81 37.67
CA ASN A 901 -41.04 40.75 37.80
C ASN A 901 -41.55 39.60 36.93
N ALA A 902 -42.20 38.61 37.55
CA ALA A 902 -42.50 37.31 36.94
C ALA A 902 -43.23 37.41 35.58
N ARG A 903 -44.02 38.46 35.37
CA ARG A 903 -44.80 38.67 34.15
C ARG A 903 -43.95 38.96 32.91
N VAL A 904 -42.87 39.72 33.05
CA VAL A 904 -42.00 40.09 31.92
C VAL A 904 -41.15 38.90 31.48
N LEU A 905 -40.69 38.10 32.45
CA LEU A 905 -39.92 36.89 32.20
C LEU A 905 -40.78 35.79 31.55
N ALA A 906 -42.05 35.68 31.95
CA ALA A 906 -43.03 34.74 31.36
C ALA A 906 -43.25 34.99 29.87
N ILE A 907 -43.46 36.25 29.48
CA ILE A 907 -43.69 36.64 28.10
C ILE A 907 -42.45 36.32 27.25
N PHE A 908 -41.26 36.61 27.76
CA PHE A 908 -40.01 36.30 27.09
C PHE A 908 -39.83 34.79 26.83
N PHE A 909 -40.03 33.94 27.85
CA PHE A 909 -39.87 32.48 27.70
C PHE A 909 -40.97 31.85 26.82
N ILE A 910 -42.20 32.36 26.86
CA ILE A 910 -43.27 31.91 25.95
C ILE A 910 -42.92 32.24 24.50
N VAL A 911 -42.39 33.44 24.24
CA VAL A 911 -41.94 33.85 22.90
C VAL A 911 -40.78 32.96 22.41
N VAL A 912 -39.80 32.68 23.28
CA VAL A 912 -38.69 31.75 22.97
C VAL A 912 -39.19 30.32 22.74
N MET A 913 -40.16 29.86 23.53
CA MET A 913 -40.78 28.54 23.37
C MET A 913 -41.51 28.42 22.05
N VAL A 914 -42.36 29.40 21.70
CA VAL A 914 -43.08 29.42 20.43
C VAL A 914 -42.09 29.48 19.26
N ALA A 915 -41.04 30.30 19.35
CA ALA A 915 -40.00 30.36 18.33
C ALA A 915 -39.25 29.03 18.16
N ALA A 916 -38.92 28.35 19.27
CA ALA A 916 -38.26 27.04 19.25
C ALA A 916 -39.18 25.93 18.70
N LEU A 917 -40.46 25.93 19.08
CA LEU A 917 -41.45 24.95 18.64
C LEU A 917 -41.76 25.11 17.15
N VAL A 918 -41.91 26.36 16.69
CA VAL A 918 -42.01 26.67 15.26
C VAL A 918 -40.74 26.25 14.52
N GLY A 919 -39.55 26.51 15.08
CA GLY A 919 -38.28 26.06 14.51
C GLY A 919 -38.19 24.54 14.35
N VAL A 920 -38.60 23.78 15.36
CA VAL A 920 -38.61 22.30 15.32
C VAL A 920 -39.66 21.76 14.37
N VAL A 921 -40.88 22.33 14.34
CA VAL A 921 -41.94 21.94 13.41
C VAL A 921 -41.54 22.25 11.96
N VAL A 922 -40.92 23.40 11.70
CA VAL A 922 -40.38 23.76 10.38
C VAL A 922 -39.24 22.82 9.95
N LEU A 923 -38.38 22.40 10.89
CA LEU A 923 -37.32 21.41 10.64
C LEU A 923 -37.89 20.01 10.35
N GLN A 924 -38.98 19.61 11.01
CA GLN A 924 -39.67 18.34 10.80
C GLN A 924 -40.40 18.29 9.44
N ILE A 925 -41.11 19.36 9.08
CA ILE A 925 -41.82 19.46 7.80
C ILE A 925 -40.85 19.43 6.61
N ARG A 926 -39.62 19.96 6.76
CA ARG A 926 -38.61 19.97 5.70
C ARG A 926 -37.90 18.62 5.44
N LYS A 927 -37.88 17.67 6.38
CA LYS A 927 -36.97 16.50 6.34
C LYS A 927 -37.58 15.16 5.92
N GLY A 928 -38.83 15.11 5.45
CA GLY A 928 -39.35 13.99 4.65
C GLY A 928 -38.96 12.58 5.14
N GLY A 929 -39.36 12.21 6.36
CA GLY A 929 -39.65 10.83 6.79
C GLY A 929 -38.59 9.72 6.80
N ALA A 930 -37.47 9.75 6.05
CA ALA A 930 -36.69 8.52 5.81
C ALA A 930 -35.17 8.60 5.97
N GLY A 931 -34.60 9.72 6.43
CA GLY A 931 -33.13 9.88 6.52
C GLY A 931 -32.61 10.73 7.67
N ALA A 932 -33.36 10.81 8.78
CA ALA A 932 -33.01 11.72 9.87
C ALA A 932 -31.84 11.18 10.69
N SER A 933 -30.65 11.77 10.49
CA SER A 933 -29.62 11.81 11.53
C SER A 933 -30.26 12.27 12.83
N HIS A 934 -30.01 11.54 13.92
CA HIS A 934 -30.60 11.66 15.26
C HIS A 934 -30.48 13.03 15.97
N GLY A 935 -30.07 14.10 15.28
CA GLY A 935 -30.00 15.48 15.79
C GLY A 935 -31.36 16.04 16.22
N TRP A 936 -32.48 15.44 15.80
CA TRP A 936 -33.80 15.74 16.33
C TRP A 936 -33.93 15.37 17.82
N LEU A 937 -33.15 14.42 18.34
CA LEU A 937 -33.14 14.10 19.78
C LEU A 937 -32.50 15.22 20.61
N VAL A 938 -31.49 15.92 20.07
CA VAL A 938 -30.91 17.11 20.72
C VAL A 938 -31.88 18.29 20.64
N GLY A 939 -32.53 18.48 19.48
CA GLY A 939 -33.61 19.45 19.33
C GLY A 939 -34.81 19.17 20.23
N ALA A 940 -35.21 17.90 20.38
CA ALA A 940 -36.26 17.45 21.28
C ALA A 940 -35.84 17.57 22.74
N ALA A 941 -34.57 17.33 23.08
CA ALA A 941 -34.04 17.55 24.43
C ALA A 941 -34.01 19.04 24.79
N MET A 942 -33.66 19.94 23.85
CA MET A 942 -33.78 21.38 24.04
C MET A 942 -35.24 21.83 24.12
N LEU A 943 -36.13 21.25 23.31
CA LEU A 943 -37.57 21.52 23.35
C LEU A 943 -38.17 21.06 24.68
N LEU A 944 -37.76 19.88 25.19
CA LEU A 944 -38.12 19.38 26.51
C LEU A 944 -37.55 20.26 27.61
N LEU A 945 -36.35 20.81 27.46
CA LEU A 945 -35.76 21.80 28.37
C LEU A 945 -36.61 23.07 28.48
N VAL A 946 -37.09 23.56 27.33
CA VAL A 946 -37.93 24.76 27.26
C VAL A 946 -39.35 24.48 27.75
N VAL A 947 -39.95 23.36 27.36
CA VAL A 947 -41.28 22.92 27.84
C VAL A 947 -41.26 22.64 29.34
N PHE A 948 -40.17 22.05 29.86
CA PHE A 948 -39.97 21.78 31.28
C PHE A 948 -39.72 23.07 32.08
N ALA A 949 -38.86 23.98 31.59
CA ALA A 949 -38.67 25.30 32.21
C ALA A 949 -39.97 26.13 32.23
N THR A 950 -40.81 25.99 31.19
CA THR A 950 -42.12 26.66 31.10
C THR A 950 -43.16 26.04 32.05
N SER A 951 -43.13 24.73 32.25
CA SER A 951 -44.06 24.04 33.18
C SER A 951 -43.67 24.21 34.66
N LEU A 952 -42.39 24.40 34.97
CA LEU A 952 -41.91 24.84 36.29
C LEU A 952 -42.39 26.24 36.67
N PHE A 953 -42.61 27.11 35.68
CA PHE A 953 -43.03 28.49 35.89
C PHE A 953 -44.54 28.65 36.13
N LEU A 954 -45.36 27.73 35.62
CA LEU A 954 -46.81 27.73 35.87
C LEU A 954 -47.17 27.33 37.33
N ILE A 955 -46.22 26.80 38.09
CA ILE A 955 -46.40 26.46 39.51
C ILE A 955 -46.10 27.70 40.36
N ARG A 956 -47.18 28.33 40.82
CA ARG A 956 -47.23 29.63 41.48
C ARG A 956 -46.61 29.59 42.90
N LYS A 957 -45.92 30.69 43.23
CA LYS A 957 -45.36 31.14 44.54
C LYS A 957 -43.96 30.63 44.92
N ARG A 958 -43.29 31.59 45.57
CA ARG A 958 -42.02 31.70 46.32
C ARG A 958 -41.56 30.47 47.10
N ASP A 959 -41.53 29.29 46.49
CA ASP A 959 -41.25 28.03 47.15
C ASP A 959 -39.96 27.42 46.57
N ASP A 960 -39.03 27.03 47.44
CA ASP A 960 -37.75 26.38 47.06
C ASP A 960 -37.98 25.15 46.17
N ARG A 961 -39.19 24.57 46.21
CA ARG A 961 -39.62 23.45 45.36
C ARG A 961 -39.46 23.68 43.86
N ALA A 962 -39.67 24.90 43.36
CA ALA A 962 -39.53 25.19 41.92
C ALA A 962 -38.06 25.18 41.48
N VAL A 963 -37.16 25.74 42.30
CA VAL A 963 -35.70 25.72 42.07
C VAL A 963 -35.18 24.28 42.15
N LYS A 964 -35.68 23.50 43.11
CA LYS A 964 -35.37 22.07 43.23
C LYS A 964 -35.82 21.29 41.99
N ALA A 965 -37.02 21.54 41.47
CA ALA A 965 -37.50 20.86 40.28
C ALA A 965 -36.69 21.23 39.01
N VAL A 966 -36.15 22.45 38.89
CA VAL A 966 -35.15 22.82 37.85
C VAL A 966 -33.90 21.95 37.94
N PHE A 967 -33.29 21.86 39.12
CA PHE A 967 -32.07 21.06 39.30
C PHE A 967 -32.34 19.56 39.09
N ALA A 968 -33.51 19.06 39.48
CA ALA A 968 -33.92 17.69 39.22
C ALA A 968 -34.00 17.38 37.71
N ALA A 969 -34.56 18.27 36.90
CA ALA A 969 -34.57 18.03 35.45
C ALA A 969 -33.24 18.25 34.77
N LEU A 970 -32.40 19.18 35.25
CA LEU A 970 -31.02 19.27 34.77
C LEU A 970 -30.26 17.97 35.06
N ALA A 971 -30.49 17.34 36.22
CA ALA A 971 -29.97 16.00 36.51
C ALA A 971 -30.53 14.94 35.55
N CYS A 972 -31.86 14.88 35.35
CA CYS A 972 -32.48 13.93 34.42
C CYS A 972 -32.00 14.11 32.98
N LEU A 973 -31.86 15.35 32.52
CA LEU A 973 -31.34 15.68 31.19
C LEU A 973 -29.87 15.28 31.06
N THR A 974 -29.05 15.57 32.07
CA THR A 974 -27.64 15.16 32.11
C THR A 974 -27.52 13.64 32.03
N ALA A 975 -28.35 12.90 32.76
CA ALA A 975 -28.43 11.44 32.69
C ALA A 975 -28.86 10.97 31.29
N LEU A 976 -29.88 11.59 30.69
CA LEU A 976 -30.35 11.23 29.34
C LEU A 976 -29.27 11.46 28.28
N ILE A 977 -28.61 12.62 28.30
CA ILE A 977 -27.51 12.93 27.39
C ILE A 977 -26.37 11.94 27.58
N ALA A 978 -26.00 11.63 28.83
CA ALA A 978 -24.96 10.65 29.13
C ALA A 978 -25.31 9.26 28.59
N VAL A 979 -26.56 8.80 28.73
CA VAL A 979 -27.02 7.50 28.19
C VAL A 979 -27.00 7.48 26.67
N VAL A 980 -27.48 8.54 26.01
CA VAL A 980 -27.49 8.63 24.54
C VAL A 980 -26.07 8.71 23.99
N LEU A 981 -25.22 9.56 24.56
CA LEU A 981 -23.82 9.71 24.13
C LEU A 981 -23.05 8.40 24.33
N ASN A 982 -23.18 7.77 25.50
CA ASN A 982 -22.53 6.48 25.75
C ASN A 982 -23.11 5.35 24.88
N GLY A 983 -24.40 5.38 24.55
CA GLY A 983 -24.99 4.48 23.58
C GLY A 983 -24.37 4.64 22.19
N TYR A 984 -24.07 5.88 21.79
CA TYR A 984 -23.40 6.19 20.52
C TYR A 984 -21.94 5.74 20.51
N ILE A 985 -21.20 6.04 21.58
CA ILE A 985 -19.82 5.58 21.78
C ILE A 985 -19.76 4.04 21.79
N ALA A 986 -20.75 3.39 22.40
CA ALA A 986 -20.87 1.93 22.42
C ALA A 986 -21.37 1.32 21.10
N GLY A 987 -21.56 2.11 20.05
CA GLY A 987 -21.98 1.62 18.73
C GLY A 987 -23.43 1.15 18.64
N ARG A 988 -24.28 1.43 19.64
CA ARG A 988 -25.68 0.97 19.67
C ARG A 988 -26.58 1.65 18.63
N PHE A 989 -26.11 2.73 18.01
CA PHE A 989 -26.86 3.51 17.02
C PHE A 989 -26.33 3.36 15.58
N GLY A 990 -25.50 2.34 15.32
CA GLY A 990 -24.95 2.06 13.99
C GLY A 990 -23.61 2.78 13.71
N PRO A 991 -23.09 2.64 12.48
CA PRO A 991 -21.78 3.17 12.11
C PRO A 991 -21.75 4.70 11.99
N ILE A 992 -20.58 5.31 12.18
CA ILE A 992 -20.35 6.74 11.90
C ILE A 992 -20.06 6.89 10.40
N ARG A 993 -20.78 7.79 9.72
CA ARG A 993 -20.57 8.10 8.30
C ARG A 993 -20.23 9.58 8.14
N VAL A 994 -19.04 9.89 7.61
CA VAL A 994 -18.60 11.24 7.26
C VAL A 994 -18.71 11.41 5.74
N GLY A 995 -19.49 12.39 5.29
CA GLY A 995 -19.82 12.63 3.87
C GLY A 995 -21.19 13.31 3.69
N PRO A 996 -21.73 13.39 2.46
CA PRO A 996 -21.21 12.77 1.25
C PRO A 996 -19.92 13.45 0.74
N ILE A 997 -19.00 12.64 0.23
CA ILE A 997 -17.92 13.10 -0.64
C ILE A 997 -18.42 12.86 -2.08
N PRO A 998 -18.59 13.91 -2.89
CA PRO A 998 -19.20 13.78 -4.21
C PRO A 998 -18.44 12.87 -5.17
N GLU A 999 -19.19 12.22 -6.06
CA GLU A 999 -18.66 11.67 -7.31
C GLU A 999 -17.86 12.74 -8.06
N GLY A 1000 -16.73 12.36 -8.65
CA GLY A 1000 -15.80 13.27 -9.32
C GLY A 1000 -14.68 13.82 -8.43
N THR A 1001 -14.77 13.71 -7.10
CA THR A 1001 -13.72 14.19 -6.20
C THR A 1001 -12.43 13.36 -6.35
N PRO A 1002 -11.23 13.97 -6.52
CA PRO A 1002 -9.97 13.24 -6.52
C PRO A 1002 -9.72 12.53 -5.19
N VAL A 1003 -9.40 11.23 -5.22
CA VAL A 1003 -9.12 10.45 -3.99
C VAL A 1003 -7.94 11.02 -3.20
N ASN A 1004 -6.90 11.46 -3.89
CA ASN A 1004 -5.69 11.99 -3.28
C ASN A 1004 -5.88 13.36 -2.62
N LEU A 1005 -7.00 14.05 -2.87
CA LEU A 1005 -7.35 15.29 -2.16
C LEU A 1005 -7.55 15.04 -0.65
N LEU A 1006 -7.98 13.82 -0.29
CA LEU A 1006 -8.18 13.40 1.10
C LEU A 1006 -7.02 12.51 1.58
N MET A 1007 -6.53 11.60 0.73
CA MET A 1007 -5.50 10.64 1.16
C MET A 1007 -4.11 11.26 1.35
N ASN A 1008 -3.88 12.46 0.82
CA ASN A 1008 -2.62 13.18 1.02
C ASN A 1008 -2.68 14.22 2.15
N LEU A 1009 -3.76 14.26 2.94
CA LEU A 1009 -3.89 15.22 4.05
C LEU A 1009 -2.83 14.97 5.13
N ASP A 1010 -2.09 16.02 5.48
CA ASP A 1010 -0.96 15.96 6.40
C ASP A 1010 -1.33 16.43 7.81
N PRO A 1011 -1.48 15.56 8.82
CA PRO A 1011 -1.77 15.99 10.19
C PRO A 1011 -0.73 16.95 10.77
N GLU A 1012 0.53 16.89 10.31
CA GLU A 1012 1.63 17.73 10.80
C GLU A 1012 1.52 19.19 10.34
N LYS A 1013 0.71 19.46 9.31
CA LYS A 1013 0.35 20.83 8.91
C LYS A 1013 -0.68 21.50 9.82
N GLY A 1014 -1.13 20.80 10.89
CA GLY A 1014 -1.88 21.34 12.02
C GLY A 1014 -3.05 22.24 11.64
N PRO A 1015 -2.93 23.59 11.72
CA PRO A 1015 -4.01 24.50 11.36
C PRO A 1015 -4.54 24.36 9.93
N ALA A 1016 -3.68 24.08 8.94
CA ALA A 1016 -4.14 23.94 7.55
C ALA A 1016 -5.04 22.70 7.39
N THR A 1017 -4.63 21.58 8.00
CA THR A 1017 -5.38 20.33 7.99
C THR A 1017 -6.69 20.44 8.75
N ALA A 1018 -6.69 21.15 9.88
CA ALA A 1018 -7.94 21.47 10.58
C ALA A 1018 -8.90 22.29 9.71
N ARG A 1019 -8.41 23.32 8.99
CA ARG A 1019 -9.23 24.09 8.04
C ARG A 1019 -9.75 23.22 6.91
N GLY A 1020 -8.92 22.35 6.33
CA GLY A 1020 -9.30 21.40 5.28
C GLY A 1020 -10.43 20.47 5.70
N VAL A 1021 -10.30 19.82 6.86
CA VAL A 1021 -11.33 18.92 7.41
C VAL A 1021 -12.63 19.67 7.71
N VAL A 1022 -12.55 20.87 8.32
CA VAL A 1022 -13.72 21.73 8.57
C VAL A 1022 -14.43 22.09 7.26
N ALA A 1023 -13.66 22.49 6.24
CA ALA A 1023 -14.19 22.89 4.95
C ALA A 1023 -14.87 21.72 4.24
N MET A 1024 -14.27 20.53 4.25
CA MET A 1024 -14.86 19.28 3.76
C MET A 1024 -16.21 19.00 4.41
N VAL A 1025 -16.27 19.01 5.75
CA VAL A 1025 -17.52 18.75 6.50
C VAL A 1025 -18.60 19.76 6.13
N ARG A 1026 -18.25 21.05 6.05
CA ARG A 1026 -19.19 22.12 5.67
C ARG A 1026 -19.69 21.94 4.24
N ALA A 1027 -18.81 21.58 3.32
CA ALA A 1027 -19.18 21.30 1.93
C ALA A 1027 -20.17 20.14 1.85
N SER A 1028 -19.87 19.01 2.49
CA SER A 1028 -20.76 17.85 2.55
C SER A 1028 -22.14 18.18 3.14
N GLN A 1029 -22.19 19.03 4.16
CA GLN A 1029 -23.45 19.49 4.75
C GLN A 1029 -24.25 20.38 3.81
N GLU A 1030 -23.60 21.32 3.14
CA GLU A 1030 -24.28 22.21 2.20
C GLU A 1030 -24.80 21.44 0.97
N ILE A 1031 -24.06 20.45 0.49
CA ILE A 1031 -24.50 19.50 -0.54
C ILE A 1031 -25.76 18.78 -0.09
N ARG A 1032 -25.75 18.20 1.13
CA ARG A 1032 -26.91 17.49 1.68
C ARG A 1032 -28.12 18.40 1.85
N LYS A 1033 -27.91 19.61 2.36
CA LYS A 1033 -28.96 20.62 2.58
C LYS A 1033 -29.64 21.04 1.27
N ARG A 1034 -28.86 21.13 0.19
CA ARG A 1034 -29.35 21.47 -1.15
C ARG A 1034 -29.77 20.25 -1.98
N ASN A 1035 -29.54 19.04 -1.47
CA ASN A 1035 -29.77 17.78 -2.18
C ASN A 1035 -29.07 17.72 -3.55
N LEU A 1036 -27.84 18.25 -3.63
CA LEU A 1036 -27.05 18.25 -4.88
C LEU A 1036 -26.45 16.87 -5.14
N LYS A 1037 -26.25 16.52 -6.41
CA LYS A 1037 -25.64 15.26 -6.86
C LYS A 1037 -24.70 15.48 -8.05
N GLY A 1038 -23.86 14.49 -8.34
CA GLY A 1038 -22.96 14.48 -9.49
C GLY A 1038 -22.08 15.73 -9.57
N ASP A 1039 -21.92 16.27 -10.77
CA ASP A 1039 -21.06 17.44 -11.04
C ASP A 1039 -21.43 18.68 -10.21
N GLU A 1040 -22.72 18.94 -9.94
CA GLU A 1040 -23.13 20.10 -9.12
C GLU A 1040 -22.64 20.00 -7.67
N ALA A 1041 -22.71 18.79 -7.10
CA ALA A 1041 -22.16 18.53 -5.78
C ALA A 1041 -20.63 18.62 -5.78
N CYS A 1042 -19.98 18.06 -6.80
CA CYS A 1042 -18.53 18.10 -6.95
C CYS A 1042 -18.00 19.53 -7.06
N MET A 1043 -18.59 20.36 -7.93
CA MET A 1043 -18.22 21.77 -8.08
C MET A 1043 -18.42 22.57 -6.78
N LEU A 1044 -19.50 22.32 -6.04
CA LEU A 1044 -19.70 22.98 -4.74
C LEU A 1044 -18.64 22.52 -3.72
N PHE A 1045 -18.28 21.23 -3.73
CA PHE A 1045 -17.25 20.69 -2.86
C PHE A 1045 -15.87 21.26 -3.17
N GLU A 1046 -15.47 21.28 -4.44
CA GLU A 1046 -14.21 21.87 -4.90
C GLU A 1046 -14.14 23.36 -4.54
N ARG A 1047 -15.24 24.12 -4.74
CA ARG A 1047 -15.30 25.53 -4.35
C ARG A 1047 -15.14 25.78 -2.86
N LEU A 1048 -15.77 24.96 -2.02
CA LEU A 1048 -15.80 25.18 -0.56
C LEU A 1048 -14.62 24.56 0.17
N ALA A 1049 -14.13 23.41 -0.30
CA ALA A 1049 -13.14 22.58 0.39
C ALA A 1049 -11.86 22.35 -0.42
N GLY A 1050 -11.86 22.58 -1.73
CA GLY A 1050 -10.72 22.30 -2.62
C GLY A 1050 -9.43 22.96 -2.17
N GLU A 1051 -9.40 24.28 -2.08
CA GLU A 1051 -8.18 25.02 -1.69
C GLU A 1051 -7.71 24.70 -0.24
N PRO A 1052 -8.59 24.68 0.78
CA PRO A 1052 -8.18 24.26 2.13
C PRO A 1052 -7.59 22.83 2.21
N LEU A 1053 -8.16 21.88 1.46
CA LEU A 1053 -7.64 20.51 1.41
C LEU A 1053 -6.31 20.44 0.65
N MET A 1054 -6.18 21.25 -0.41
CA MET A 1054 -4.96 21.40 -1.18
C MET A 1054 -3.81 21.99 -0.36
N GLU A 1055 -4.05 23.02 0.45
CA GLU A 1055 -3.06 23.57 1.39
C GLU A 1055 -2.59 22.51 2.41
N ALA A 1056 -3.54 21.70 2.88
CA ALA A 1056 -3.31 20.62 3.84
C ALA A 1056 -2.61 19.39 3.24
N SER A 1057 -2.49 19.31 1.90
CA SER A 1057 -1.90 18.14 1.23
C SER A 1057 -0.38 18.10 1.35
N ARG A 1058 0.18 16.95 1.71
CA ARG A 1058 1.63 16.69 1.69
C ARG A 1058 2.17 16.60 0.26
N CYS A 1059 1.40 15.99 -0.63
CA CYS A 1059 1.72 15.87 -2.05
C CYS A 1059 0.53 16.36 -2.90
N PRO A 1060 0.54 17.62 -3.38
CA PRO A 1060 -0.54 18.18 -4.19
C PRO A 1060 -0.46 17.79 -5.68
N ASP A 1061 0.18 16.67 -6.02
CA ASP A 1061 0.32 16.16 -7.38
C ASP A 1061 -0.57 14.94 -7.62
N PHE A 1062 -1.76 15.20 -8.18
CA PHE A 1062 -2.80 14.18 -8.34
C PHE A 1062 -2.80 13.49 -9.69
N VAL A 1063 -1.99 13.96 -10.65
CA VAL A 1063 -1.90 13.38 -11.99
C VAL A 1063 -1.00 12.16 -11.93
N LEU A 1064 -1.60 10.97 -11.89
CA LEU A 1064 -0.87 9.71 -11.75
C LEU A 1064 -0.16 9.34 -13.06
N ASP A 1065 -0.86 9.52 -14.19
CA ASP A 1065 -0.34 9.30 -15.54
C ASP A 1065 0.11 10.63 -16.17
N ARG A 1066 1.25 11.15 -15.71
CA ARG A 1066 1.93 12.28 -16.36
C ARG A 1066 2.94 11.79 -17.42
N GLY A 1067 3.42 10.55 -17.29
CA GLY A 1067 4.59 10.03 -18.02
C GLY A 1067 5.88 10.75 -17.65
N HIS A 1068 6.92 10.60 -18.48
CA HIS A 1068 8.12 11.45 -18.43
C HIS A 1068 8.36 12.09 -19.81
N LEU A 1069 9.22 13.12 -19.84
CA LEU A 1069 9.57 13.85 -21.06
C LEU A 1069 10.74 13.23 -21.84
N PHE A 1070 11.50 12.32 -21.21
CA PHE A 1070 12.52 11.53 -21.90
C PHE A 1070 11.89 10.65 -22.98
N GLY A 1071 12.62 10.40 -24.08
CA GLY A 1071 12.11 9.57 -25.18
C GLY A 1071 11.14 10.26 -26.15
N GLU A 1072 10.60 11.45 -25.82
CA GLU A 1072 9.73 12.21 -26.73
C GLU A 1072 10.49 12.72 -27.96
N VAL A 1073 11.73 13.19 -27.76
CA VAL A 1073 12.64 13.69 -28.80
C VAL A 1073 14.00 12.98 -28.70
N LEU A 1074 14.16 11.93 -29.49
CA LEU A 1074 15.38 11.14 -29.69
C LEU A 1074 16.21 11.63 -30.89
N ASP A 1075 15.57 12.30 -31.85
CA ASP A 1075 16.20 12.99 -32.97
C ASP A 1075 15.50 14.35 -33.22
N PRO A 1076 16.22 15.44 -33.53
CA PRO A 1076 15.62 16.74 -33.81
C PRO A 1076 14.77 16.76 -35.10
N ASP A 1077 15.02 15.86 -36.05
CA ASP A 1077 14.20 15.71 -37.25
C ASP A 1077 12.96 14.84 -36.92
N PRO A 1078 11.72 15.35 -37.05
CA PRO A 1078 10.52 14.62 -36.65
C PRO A 1078 10.34 13.25 -37.33
N LEU A 1079 10.74 13.10 -38.59
CA LEU A 1079 10.63 11.83 -39.31
C LEU A 1079 11.65 10.82 -38.77
N LYS A 1080 12.88 11.26 -38.55
CA LYS A 1080 13.93 10.43 -37.94
C LYS A 1080 13.63 10.12 -36.49
N ASN A 1081 12.92 11.01 -35.79
CA ASN A 1081 12.52 10.82 -34.40
C ASN A 1081 11.56 9.64 -34.26
N ASN A 1082 10.53 9.56 -35.11
CA ASN A 1082 9.60 8.42 -35.11
C ASN A 1082 10.33 7.11 -35.44
N GLN A 1083 11.19 7.11 -36.45
CA GLN A 1083 12.00 5.93 -36.76
C GLN A 1083 12.94 5.54 -35.61
N ALA A 1084 13.57 6.51 -34.95
CA ALA A 1084 14.45 6.27 -33.81
C ALA A 1084 13.71 5.66 -32.61
N LYS A 1085 12.44 6.04 -32.39
CA LYS A 1085 11.58 5.43 -31.36
C LYS A 1085 11.25 3.98 -31.67
N GLU A 1086 10.88 3.68 -32.92
CA GLU A 1086 10.62 2.30 -33.37
C GLU A 1086 11.89 1.44 -33.29
N ASP A 1087 13.02 1.95 -33.79
CA ASP A 1087 14.32 1.27 -33.70
C ASP A 1087 14.67 0.99 -32.21
N LEU A 1088 14.46 1.97 -31.32
CA LEU A 1088 14.66 1.81 -29.88
C LEU A 1088 13.77 0.71 -29.29
N ILE A 1089 12.48 0.65 -29.65
CA ILE A 1089 11.58 -0.43 -29.23
C ILE A 1089 12.12 -1.80 -29.67
N SER A 1090 12.59 -1.91 -30.91
CA SER A 1090 13.19 -3.16 -31.40
C SER A 1090 14.39 -3.58 -30.56
N PHE A 1091 15.25 -2.63 -30.13
CA PHE A 1091 16.34 -2.92 -29.21
C PHE A 1091 15.86 -3.32 -27.81
N LEU A 1092 14.89 -2.61 -27.24
CA LEU A 1092 14.37 -2.89 -25.90
C LEU A 1092 13.74 -4.29 -25.78
N LYS A 1093 13.17 -4.82 -26.86
CA LYS A 1093 12.68 -6.22 -26.91
C LYS A 1093 13.80 -7.27 -26.76
N THR A 1094 15.07 -6.89 -26.98
CA THR A 1094 16.22 -7.80 -26.86
C THR A 1094 16.84 -7.83 -25.46
N LEU A 1095 16.45 -6.90 -24.59
CA LEU A 1095 16.86 -6.82 -23.18
C LEU A 1095 16.02 -7.74 -22.30
#